data_AF-A0A4Y2U6T6-F1
#
_entry.id   AF-A0A4Y2U6T6-F1
#
_cell.length_a   1.000
_cell.length_b   1.000
_cell.length_c   1.000
_cell.angle_alpha   90.00
_cell.angle_beta   90.00
_cell.angle_gamma   90.00
#
_symmetry.space_group_name_H-M   'P 1'
#
loop_
_entity.id
_entity.type
_entity.pdbx_description
1 polymer ?
#
loop_
_entity_poly.entity_id
_entity_poly.type
_entity_poly.pdbx_seq_one_letter_code
_entity_poly.pdbx_strand_id
1 'polypeptide(L)'
;MNKSELNGSPHNMQQNYQDAMAMVRKFGKPDLFLTCTCNPSWFEVLNCMEGVQRPEDRPDIIIRVFNMKLKELLEGICKHGIFGTVLTYIYVIEFQKRDLLHAHILLTLDSESKIRTKDDIDKIVSAELPDPCTDLRLFQIVTKCMVHGPCGTININSPCMRDGQCCKSFPKQFKDDTEENVNGYPIYRRRATEPVQVGKYSIDNRWVVPYNPWLLKKFNAHINVEVCASVKSVKYLYKYVYKGHDAASVKIQKEGALDHDEILSFVEGRYVSTPEAMWHLNEFNLPHKSHTVVRLAVHLPQQELIVYQDGQEAQAIERAALRKTTLTSWFELNKNDPSAHNISYSDIPQYYMFDKGTTNWKKRQRGGQNVIGRLPVVSILDTERYYLRMLLLRKSGAISFDDILTVNGLRCITFQQACQEYGLFRGDQQWHDALNDTAQFQSPRQLHMLFAMICGFGEVEDVPDLWVQHQVSLCEDFVHHYSEQTGPHYALADIEELLTSYNLSLQKLHLPTVDFPASVLERVNFDVVEEQAKANSYTMQLNSEQRNVVEILLSAVYNNAADTPKCYFLDGPAGTGKTFVYSTLLHTIRGRGDDVIPVASTDFSSVTPQELKGRAILTVNNERSMEINNKVLEFMPGNETVFKAVDMIMSEDPQHQLTFPEEFLNSLTPTGLPPYELKLKIGCIIMLLRNLAPSKGLCNGTRLIITKLQQNIIQAKSIDGTETFLIPQIPLIPSQTNMPFKFKRMQFPIRLAFSMTINKSQGQTFEKICLVLNEPVFSHGQLYVGLS
;
A
#
# COMPACT_ATOMS: atom_id res chain seq x y z
N MET A 1 -25.26 6.71 -13.36
CA MET A 1 -24.60 7.39 -12.22
C MET A 1 -23.11 7.11 -12.31
N ASN A 2 -22.28 8.15 -12.32
CA ASN A 2 -20.83 7.98 -12.34
C ASN A 2 -20.40 7.33 -11.01
N LYS A 3 -19.75 6.15 -11.04
CA LYS A 3 -19.24 5.49 -9.81
C LYS A 3 -18.27 6.40 -9.02
N SER A 4 -17.68 7.39 -9.68
CA SER A 4 -16.72 8.37 -9.15
C SER A 4 -17.30 9.41 -8.18
N GLU A 5 -18.63 9.59 -8.10
CA GLU A 5 -19.29 10.56 -7.21
C GLU A 5 -20.02 9.92 -6.02
N LEU A 6 -19.99 8.59 -5.88
CA LEU A 6 -20.67 7.90 -4.77
C LEU A 6 -19.96 8.22 -3.43
N ASN A 7 -20.74 8.63 -2.42
CA ASN A 7 -20.23 8.78 -1.05
C ASN A 7 -19.73 7.45 -0.49
N GLY A 8 -18.47 7.43 -0.05
CA GLY A 8 -17.78 6.22 0.41
C GLY A 8 -17.10 5.40 -0.69
N SER A 9 -17.04 5.89 -1.94
CA SER A 9 -16.21 5.26 -2.97
C SER A 9 -14.71 5.49 -2.74
N PRO A 10 -13.83 4.67 -3.35
CA PRO A 10 -12.37 4.82 -3.33
C PRO A 10 -11.91 6.24 -3.63
N HIS A 11 -12.43 6.75 -4.73
CA HIS A 11 -12.10 8.07 -5.25
C HIS A 11 -12.63 9.16 -4.31
N ASN A 12 -13.84 9.01 -3.75
CA ASN A 12 -14.38 9.96 -2.78
C ASN A 12 -13.54 10.00 -1.50
N MET A 13 -13.15 8.84 -0.97
CA MET A 13 -12.27 8.74 0.21
C MET A 13 -10.90 9.38 -0.05
N GLN A 14 -10.27 9.09 -1.21
CA GLN A 14 -9.00 9.70 -1.62
C GLN A 14 -9.09 11.22 -1.70
N GLN A 15 -10.17 11.73 -2.27
CA GLN A 15 -10.39 13.16 -2.39
C GLN A 15 -10.63 13.82 -1.02
N ASN A 16 -11.33 13.16 -0.10
CA ASN A 16 -11.50 13.64 1.27
C ASN A 16 -10.19 13.68 2.06
N TYR A 17 -9.31 12.70 1.85
CA TYR A 17 -7.97 12.71 2.42
C TYR A 17 -7.13 13.88 1.89
N GLN A 18 -7.07 14.07 0.58
CA GLN A 18 -6.30 15.18 0.01
C GLN A 18 -6.85 16.54 0.49
N ASP A 19 -8.17 16.65 0.68
CA ASP A 19 -8.79 17.83 1.28
C ASP A 19 -8.36 18.01 2.75
N ALA A 20 -8.30 16.94 3.55
CA ALA A 20 -7.80 16.98 4.92
C ALA A 20 -6.32 17.40 4.98
N MET A 21 -5.48 16.90 4.06
CA MET A 21 -4.07 17.29 3.95
C MET A 21 -3.90 18.77 3.58
N ALA A 22 -4.78 19.33 2.76
CA ALA A 22 -4.76 20.77 2.49
C ALA A 22 -5.05 21.60 3.75
N MET A 23 -5.90 21.11 4.66
CA MET A 23 -6.13 21.74 5.96
C MET A 23 -4.90 21.63 6.87
N VAL A 24 -4.26 20.46 6.93
CA VAL A 24 -3.01 20.25 7.69
C VAL A 24 -1.88 21.14 7.17
N ARG A 25 -1.75 21.26 5.84
CA ARG A 25 -0.75 22.16 5.23
C ARG A 25 -0.97 23.63 5.61
N LYS A 26 -2.23 24.06 5.72
CA LYS A 26 -2.58 25.47 6.03
C LYS A 26 -2.49 25.78 7.52
N PHE A 27 -2.92 24.87 8.39
CA PHE A 27 -3.09 25.12 9.83
C PHE A 27 -2.08 24.38 10.71
N GLY A 28 -1.23 23.53 10.12
CA GLY A 28 -0.29 22.68 10.83
C GLY A 28 -0.90 21.34 11.25
N LYS A 29 -0.07 20.51 11.88
CA LYS A 29 -0.47 19.20 12.40
C LYS A 29 -1.58 19.33 13.46
N PRO A 30 -2.53 18.37 13.51
CA PRO A 30 -3.48 18.25 14.62
C PRO A 30 -2.77 18.07 15.96
N ASP A 31 -3.36 18.61 17.02
CA ASP A 31 -2.83 18.55 18.39
C ASP A 31 -3.54 17.49 19.24
N LEU A 32 -4.83 17.24 18.96
CA LEU A 32 -5.66 16.27 19.70
C LEU A 32 -6.34 15.29 18.74
N PHE A 33 -6.42 14.04 19.18
CA PHE A 33 -7.21 12.99 18.58
C PHE A 33 -8.24 12.49 19.59
N LEU A 34 -9.51 12.53 19.20
CA LEU A 34 -10.61 12.06 20.01
C LEU A 34 -11.36 10.95 19.31
N THR A 35 -11.84 9.97 20.09
CA THR A 35 -12.85 9.05 19.61
C THR A 35 -14.06 9.09 20.52
N CYS A 36 -15.27 8.94 19.96
CA CYS A 36 -16.51 8.92 20.72
C CYS A 36 -17.38 7.75 20.25
N THR A 37 -17.64 6.78 21.13
CA THR A 37 -18.53 5.65 20.86
C THR A 37 -19.92 5.94 21.38
N CYS A 38 -20.95 5.65 20.58
CA CYS A 38 -22.34 5.74 20.98
C CYS A 38 -22.62 4.91 22.24
N ASN A 39 -23.32 5.52 23.21
CA ASN A 39 -23.80 4.81 24.38
C ASN A 39 -25.30 4.49 24.23
N PRO A 40 -25.70 3.23 24.02
CA PRO A 40 -27.11 2.85 23.91
C PRO A 40 -27.90 3.05 25.22
N SER A 41 -27.22 3.25 26.35
CA SER A 41 -27.84 3.52 27.66
C SER A 41 -28.05 5.01 27.95
N TRP A 42 -27.93 5.89 26.95
CA TRP A 42 -28.32 7.30 27.13
C TRP A 42 -29.80 7.42 27.46
N PHE A 43 -30.13 8.36 28.37
CA PHE A 43 -31.51 8.58 28.80
C PHE A 43 -32.43 8.93 27.64
N GLU A 44 -31.93 9.72 26.68
CA GLU A 44 -32.65 10.09 25.45
C GLU A 44 -32.94 8.89 24.54
N VAL A 45 -32.12 7.83 24.60
CA VAL A 45 -32.40 6.57 23.88
C VAL A 45 -33.43 5.77 24.65
N LEU A 46 -33.18 5.53 25.95
CA LEU A 46 -34.00 4.64 26.78
C LEU A 46 -35.45 5.14 26.93
N ASN A 47 -35.67 6.45 26.99
CA ASN A 47 -37.01 7.04 27.06
C ASN A 47 -37.85 6.87 25.80
N CYS A 48 -37.22 6.53 24.68
CA CYS A 48 -37.91 6.30 23.41
C CYS A 48 -38.18 4.81 23.16
N MET A 49 -37.83 3.93 24.11
CA MET A 49 -38.14 2.50 24.02
C MET A 49 -39.55 2.23 24.53
N GLU A 50 -40.33 1.45 23.77
CA GLU A 50 -41.70 1.05 24.14
C GLU A 50 -41.77 -0.44 24.50
N GLY A 51 -42.44 -0.78 25.60
CA GLY A 51 -42.66 -2.16 26.02
C GLY A 51 -41.36 -2.92 26.26
N VAL A 52 -41.09 -3.94 25.43
CA VAL A 52 -39.92 -4.82 25.51
C VAL A 52 -38.81 -4.48 24.51
N GLN A 53 -38.93 -3.34 23.81
CA GLN A 53 -37.91 -2.88 22.86
C GLN A 53 -36.57 -2.63 23.56
N ARG A 54 -35.48 -2.99 22.88
CA ARG A 54 -34.11 -2.67 23.29
C ARG A 54 -33.51 -1.64 22.34
N PRO A 55 -32.46 -0.90 22.76
CA PRO A 55 -31.74 0.04 21.91
C PRO A 55 -31.32 -0.52 20.55
N GLU A 56 -30.94 -1.81 20.50
CA GLU A 56 -30.51 -2.47 19.25
C GLU A 56 -31.67 -2.63 18.24
N ASP A 57 -32.92 -2.65 18.73
CA ASP A 57 -34.11 -2.80 17.90
C ASP A 57 -34.55 -1.47 17.28
N ARG A 58 -33.95 -0.34 17.69
CA ARG A 58 -34.31 1.04 17.27
C ARG A 58 -33.11 1.84 16.73
N PRO A 59 -32.47 1.38 15.64
CA PRO A 59 -31.33 2.08 15.05
C PRO A 59 -31.67 3.51 14.61
N ASP A 60 -32.92 3.78 14.24
CA ASP A 60 -33.43 5.11 13.88
C ASP A 60 -33.32 6.14 15.02
N ILE A 61 -33.53 5.70 16.27
CA ILE A 61 -33.34 6.54 17.46
C ILE A 61 -31.85 6.70 17.76
N ILE A 62 -31.12 5.58 17.76
CA ILE A 62 -29.68 5.55 18.09
C ILE A 62 -28.89 6.53 17.22
N ILE A 63 -29.10 6.50 15.89
CA ILE A 63 -28.38 7.38 14.97
C ILE A 63 -28.68 8.86 15.21
N ARG A 64 -29.93 9.20 15.54
CA ARG A 64 -30.37 10.58 15.77
C ARG A 64 -29.81 11.10 17.07
N VAL A 65 -29.91 10.32 18.15
CA VAL A 65 -29.34 10.70 19.45
C VAL A 65 -27.82 10.83 19.35
N PHE A 66 -27.14 9.90 18.68
CA PHE A 66 -25.70 10.02 18.47
C PHE A 66 -25.32 11.26 17.68
N ASN A 67 -26.02 11.58 16.58
CA ASN A 67 -25.78 12.80 15.82
C ASN A 67 -26.01 14.07 16.66
N MET A 68 -27.03 14.10 17.52
CA MET A 68 -27.26 15.20 18.47
C MET A 68 -26.12 15.33 19.47
N LYS A 69 -25.67 14.22 20.06
CA LYS A 69 -24.54 14.19 21.01
C LYS A 69 -23.22 14.58 20.34
N LEU A 70 -22.99 14.18 19.10
CA LEU A 70 -21.82 14.59 18.32
C LEU A 70 -21.82 16.10 18.04
N LYS A 71 -22.97 16.67 17.69
CA LYS A 71 -23.11 18.12 17.52
C LYS A 71 -22.87 18.87 18.82
N GLU A 72 -23.43 18.39 19.93
CA GLU A 72 -23.20 18.96 21.27
C GLU A 72 -21.72 18.86 21.68
N LEU A 73 -21.06 17.74 21.37
CA LEU A 73 -19.62 17.54 21.60
C LEU A 73 -18.78 18.54 20.81
N LEU A 74 -19.04 18.71 19.51
CA LEU A 74 -18.34 19.67 18.67
C LEU A 74 -18.62 21.11 19.09
N GLU A 75 -19.83 21.44 19.53
CA GLU A 75 -20.16 22.76 20.08
C GLU A 75 -19.40 23.04 21.38
N GLY A 76 -19.34 22.07 22.29
CA GLY A 76 -18.50 22.11 23.48
C GLY A 76 -17.04 22.41 23.14
N ILE A 77 -16.48 21.63 22.22
CA ILE A 77 -15.08 21.74 21.82
C ILE A 77 -14.78 23.07 21.14
N CYS A 78 -15.60 23.48 20.16
CA CYS A 78 -15.28 24.60 19.29
C CYS A 78 -15.81 25.96 19.79
N LYS A 79 -16.90 26.01 20.56
CA LYS A 79 -17.49 27.27 21.03
C LYS A 79 -17.26 27.52 22.52
N HIS A 80 -17.26 26.48 23.34
CA HIS A 80 -17.08 26.59 24.78
C HIS A 80 -15.61 26.43 25.22
N GLY A 81 -14.69 26.19 24.28
CA GLY A 81 -13.26 26.24 24.52
C GLY A 81 -12.74 25.17 25.48
N ILE A 82 -13.33 23.96 25.47
CA ILE A 82 -12.93 22.85 26.37
C ILE A 82 -11.42 22.57 26.30
N PHE A 83 -10.83 22.71 25.10
CA PHE A 83 -9.40 22.53 24.85
C PHE A 83 -8.70 23.83 24.43
N GLY A 84 -9.34 24.98 24.65
CA GLY A 84 -8.94 26.26 24.07
C GLY A 84 -9.54 26.51 22.67
N THR A 85 -8.90 27.39 21.90
CA THR A 85 -9.39 27.84 20.59
C THR A 85 -9.03 26.83 19.50
N VAL A 86 -10.05 26.26 18.87
CA VAL A 86 -9.90 25.32 17.76
C VAL A 86 -9.85 26.07 16.43
N LEU A 87 -8.71 26.03 15.73
CA LEU A 87 -8.57 26.57 14.39
C LEU A 87 -9.32 25.71 13.38
N THR A 88 -9.15 24.39 13.44
CA THR A 88 -9.77 23.48 12.48
C THR A 88 -10.04 22.10 13.06
N TYR A 89 -11.03 21.41 12.51
CA TYR A 89 -11.35 20.04 12.89
C TYR A 89 -11.87 19.22 11.72
N ILE A 90 -11.64 17.92 11.80
CA ILE A 90 -12.07 16.91 10.84
C ILE A 90 -12.62 15.74 11.63
N TYR A 91 -13.77 15.20 11.21
CA TYR A 91 -14.25 13.94 11.79
C TYR A 91 -14.72 12.95 10.72
N VAL A 92 -14.68 11.67 11.09
CA VAL A 92 -15.25 10.55 10.32
C VAL A 92 -16.06 9.66 11.24
N ILE A 93 -17.22 9.22 10.77
CA ILE A 93 -18.08 8.23 11.44
C ILE A 93 -17.78 6.83 10.90
N GLU A 94 -17.46 5.91 11.81
CA GLU A 94 -17.29 4.48 11.58
C GLU A 94 -18.43 3.72 12.28
N PHE A 95 -18.93 2.66 11.62
CA PHE A 95 -19.88 1.72 12.21
C PHE A 95 -19.10 0.49 12.65
N GLN A 96 -18.87 0.35 13.95
CA GLN A 96 -18.10 -0.78 14.47
C GLN A 96 -18.89 -2.09 14.32
N LYS A 97 -18.22 -3.25 14.37
CA LYS A 97 -18.78 -4.62 14.16
C LYS A 97 -19.97 -5.03 15.06
N ARG A 98 -20.45 -4.16 15.95
CA ARG A 98 -21.66 -4.33 16.77
C ARG A 98 -22.72 -3.28 16.45
N ASP A 99 -22.59 -2.62 15.30
CA ASP A 99 -23.50 -1.60 14.78
C ASP A 99 -23.62 -0.35 15.69
N LEU A 100 -22.63 -0.11 16.58
CA LEU A 100 -22.54 1.14 17.33
C LEU A 100 -21.73 2.17 16.54
N LEU A 101 -22.27 3.39 16.47
CA LEU A 101 -21.61 4.51 15.83
C LEU A 101 -20.40 4.95 16.63
N HIS A 102 -19.34 5.28 15.90
CA HIS A 102 -18.08 5.70 16.47
C HIS A 102 -17.51 6.86 15.67
N ALA A 103 -17.28 8.00 16.31
CA ALA A 103 -16.67 9.16 15.67
C ALA A 103 -15.17 9.18 15.96
N HIS A 104 -14.36 9.42 14.93
CA HIS A 104 -12.95 9.79 15.02
C HIS A 104 -12.82 11.28 14.71
N ILE A 105 -12.22 12.07 15.60
CA ILE A 105 -12.17 13.54 15.51
C ILE A 105 -10.72 14.02 15.68
N LEU A 106 -10.25 14.86 14.76
CA LEU A 106 -8.99 15.60 14.88
C LEU A 106 -9.24 17.06 15.14
N LEU A 107 -8.43 17.65 16.02
CA LEU A 107 -8.46 19.08 16.32
C LEU A 107 -7.07 19.69 16.11
N THR A 108 -7.05 20.85 15.47
CA THR A 108 -5.87 21.74 15.44
C THR A 108 -6.21 22.99 16.25
N LEU A 109 -5.41 23.25 17.27
CA LEU A 109 -5.51 24.36 18.19
C LEU A 109 -4.67 25.56 17.71
N ASP A 110 -5.07 26.76 18.12
CA ASP A 110 -4.30 27.97 17.87
C ASP A 110 -2.98 28.01 18.67
N SER A 111 -2.15 29.02 18.39
CA SER A 111 -0.81 29.13 19.01
C SER A 111 -0.84 29.31 20.52
N GLU A 112 -1.90 29.91 21.08
CA GLU A 112 -2.05 30.16 22.51
C GLU A 112 -2.55 28.92 23.25
N SER A 113 -3.34 28.09 22.59
CA SER A 113 -3.92 26.86 23.12
C SER A 113 -3.06 25.61 22.86
N LYS A 114 -1.86 25.77 22.25
CA LYS A 114 -0.96 24.64 21.97
C LYS A 114 -0.53 23.94 23.26
N ILE A 115 -0.59 22.61 23.22
CA ILE A 115 -0.11 21.73 24.29
C ILE A 115 1.41 21.62 24.15
N ARG A 116 2.17 22.24 25.06
CA ARG A 116 3.63 22.32 24.99
C ARG A 116 4.36 21.66 26.14
N THR A 117 3.66 21.42 27.25
CA THR A 117 4.26 20.90 28.47
C THR A 117 3.49 19.69 28.98
N LYS A 118 4.15 18.90 29.84
CA LYS A 118 3.52 17.78 30.57
C LYS A 118 2.33 18.25 31.40
N ASP A 119 2.41 19.44 32.00
CA ASP A 119 1.31 20.02 32.77
C ASP A 119 0.10 20.35 31.88
N ASP A 120 0.34 20.80 30.65
CA ASP A 120 -0.75 21.06 29.70
C ASP A 120 -1.43 19.76 29.25
N ILE A 121 -0.66 18.67 29.09
CA ILE A 121 -1.20 17.34 28.82
C ILE A 121 -2.09 16.90 29.99
N ASP A 122 -1.56 16.95 31.22
CA ASP A 122 -2.24 16.47 32.43
C ASP A 122 -3.49 17.29 32.80
N LYS A 123 -3.56 18.57 32.39
CA LYS A 123 -4.79 19.40 32.50
C LYS A 123 -5.93 18.88 31.63
N ILE A 124 -5.61 18.24 30.50
CA ILE A 124 -6.57 17.88 29.46
C ILE A 124 -6.89 16.38 29.46
N VAL A 125 -5.88 15.54 29.70
CA VAL A 125 -5.95 14.09 29.58
C VAL A 125 -5.56 13.42 30.89
N SER A 126 -6.38 12.48 31.34
CA SER A 126 -6.07 11.56 32.43
C SER A 126 -6.11 10.13 31.93
N ALA A 127 -5.21 9.29 32.45
CA ALA A 127 -5.20 7.85 32.23
C ALA A 127 -5.25 7.08 33.57
N GLU A 128 -5.85 7.68 34.59
CA GLU A 128 -5.93 7.14 35.95
C GLU A 128 -7.39 6.90 36.36
N LEU A 129 -7.59 5.96 37.28
CA LEU A 129 -8.84 5.77 38.00
C LEU A 129 -9.06 6.99 38.92
N PRO A 130 -10.22 7.67 38.84
CA PRO A 130 -10.58 8.73 39.77
C PRO A 130 -10.68 8.19 41.20
N ASP A 131 -10.44 9.03 42.19
CA ASP A 131 -10.70 8.65 43.58
C ASP A 131 -12.23 8.63 43.84
N PRO A 132 -12.83 7.48 44.19
CA PRO A 132 -14.27 7.38 44.45
C PRO A 132 -14.74 8.23 45.64
N CYS A 133 -13.84 8.60 46.57
CA CYS A 133 -14.16 9.49 47.68
C CYS A 133 -14.35 10.94 47.23
N THR A 134 -13.75 11.34 46.10
CA THR A 134 -13.80 12.73 45.60
C THR A 134 -14.74 12.89 44.41
N ASP A 135 -14.76 11.93 43.48
CA ASP A 135 -15.65 11.96 42.30
C ASP A 135 -16.15 10.56 41.96
N LEU A 136 -17.07 10.06 42.78
CA LEU A 136 -17.72 8.75 42.60
C LEU A 136 -18.36 8.61 41.22
N ARG A 137 -18.94 9.70 40.68
CA ARG A 137 -19.59 9.68 39.37
C ARG A 137 -18.58 9.44 38.26
N LEU A 138 -17.47 10.18 38.24
CA LEU A 138 -16.42 9.97 37.23
C LEU A 138 -15.80 8.58 37.39
N PHE A 139 -15.56 8.11 38.62
CA PHE A 139 -15.06 6.77 38.88
C PHE A 139 -15.95 5.69 38.27
N GLN A 140 -17.27 5.78 38.46
CA GLN A 140 -18.24 4.86 37.86
C GLN A 140 -18.22 4.90 36.33
N ILE A 141 -18.08 6.08 35.73
CA ILE A 141 -18.01 6.22 34.27
C ILE A 141 -16.71 5.63 33.73
N VAL A 142 -15.56 5.92 34.36
CA VAL A 142 -14.24 5.43 33.93
C VAL A 142 -14.18 3.92 34.04
N THR A 143 -14.60 3.33 35.17
CA THR A 143 -14.62 1.88 35.36
C THR A 143 -15.56 1.16 34.40
N LYS A 144 -16.67 1.79 34.01
CA LYS A 144 -17.64 1.25 33.05
C LYS A 144 -17.18 1.39 31.59
N CYS A 145 -16.65 2.55 31.21
CA CYS A 145 -16.49 2.94 29.81
C CYS A 145 -15.03 3.07 29.37
N MET A 146 -14.07 3.30 30.25
CA MET A 146 -12.69 3.63 29.89
C MET A 146 -11.67 2.57 30.32
N VAL A 147 -12.12 1.40 30.77
CA VAL A 147 -11.23 0.29 31.07
C VAL A 147 -11.03 -0.55 29.81
N HIS A 148 -9.78 -0.69 29.38
CA HIS A 148 -9.43 -1.68 28.38
C HIS A 148 -9.70 -3.08 28.94
N GLY A 149 -10.53 -3.86 28.25
CA GLY A 149 -10.90 -5.20 28.69
C GLY A 149 -9.64 -6.04 28.98
N PRO A 150 -9.62 -6.85 30.05
CA PRO A 150 -8.48 -7.69 30.37
C PRO A 150 -8.10 -8.53 29.17
N CYS A 151 -6.82 -8.55 28.86
CA CYS A 151 -6.23 -9.24 27.73
C CYS A 151 -4.85 -9.79 28.13
N GLY A 152 -4.08 -10.30 27.18
CA GLY A 152 -2.79 -10.91 27.48
C GLY A 152 -2.98 -12.23 28.20
N THR A 153 -2.20 -12.44 29.25
CA THR A 153 -2.26 -13.63 30.10
C THR A 153 -3.58 -13.74 30.88
N ILE A 154 -4.26 -12.62 31.15
CA ILE A 154 -5.53 -12.62 31.89
C ILE A 154 -6.69 -13.10 31.01
N ASN A 155 -6.63 -12.86 29.71
CA ASN A 155 -7.60 -13.35 28.74
C ASN A 155 -7.02 -13.39 27.32
N ILE A 156 -6.53 -14.57 26.93
CA ILE A 156 -5.89 -14.79 25.62
C ILE A 156 -6.88 -14.70 24.45
N ASN A 157 -8.19 -14.87 24.72
CA ASN A 157 -9.25 -14.85 23.71
C ASN A 157 -9.81 -13.45 23.45
N SER A 158 -9.27 -12.41 24.09
CA SER A 158 -9.72 -11.05 23.88
C SER A 158 -9.51 -10.63 22.41
N PRO A 159 -10.47 -9.94 21.75
CA PRO A 159 -10.37 -9.57 20.33
C PRO A 159 -9.18 -8.68 19.96
N CYS A 160 -8.52 -8.07 20.96
CA CYS A 160 -7.32 -7.27 20.79
C CYS A 160 -6.04 -8.11 20.73
N MET A 161 -6.09 -9.41 21.03
CA MET A 161 -4.93 -10.29 20.99
C MET A 161 -4.55 -10.63 19.54
N ARG A 162 -3.30 -10.39 19.18
CA ARG A 162 -2.67 -10.90 17.96
C ARG A 162 -1.30 -11.46 18.33
N ASP A 163 -0.98 -12.64 17.81
CA ASP A 163 0.33 -13.29 18.01
C ASP A 163 0.75 -13.37 19.49
N GLY A 164 -0.22 -13.65 20.38
CA GLY A 164 0.00 -13.77 21.82
C GLY A 164 0.18 -12.45 22.58
N GLN A 165 0.10 -11.30 21.91
CA GLN A 165 0.24 -9.97 22.51
C GLN A 165 -0.97 -9.07 22.25
N CYS A 166 -1.22 -8.11 23.15
CA CYS A 166 -2.26 -7.12 22.91
C CYS A 166 -1.81 -6.13 21.83
N CYS A 167 -2.60 -5.98 20.76
CA CYS A 167 -2.28 -5.05 19.67
C CYS A 167 -2.30 -3.57 20.09
N LYS A 168 -2.83 -3.25 21.28
CA LYS A 168 -2.81 -1.92 21.90
C LYS A 168 -1.78 -1.80 23.03
N SER A 169 -0.97 -2.84 23.25
CA SER A 169 0.08 -2.92 24.27
C SER A 169 -0.44 -2.69 25.70
N PHE A 170 -1.59 -3.29 26.03
CA PHE A 170 -2.07 -3.36 27.41
C PHE A 170 -1.64 -4.68 28.08
N PRO A 171 -1.38 -4.68 29.40
CA PRO A 171 -1.38 -3.51 30.29
C PRO A 171 -0.23 -2.54 29.99
N LYS A 172 -0.48 -1.23 30.17
CA LYS A 172 0.56 -0.19 30.06
C LYS A 172 1.53 -0.26 31.24
N GLN A 173 2.66 0.45 31.15
CA GLN A 173 3.57 0.58 32.29
C GLN A 173 3.04 1.61 33.29
N PHE A 174 3.37 1.43 34.57
CA PHE A 174 3.18 2.50 35.56
C PHE A 174 4.19 3.61 35.32
N LYS A 175 3.75 4.85 35.53
CA LYS A 175 4.56 6.07 35.40
C LYS A 175 4.04 7.10 36.38
N ASP A 176 4.93 7.66 37.20
CA ASP A 176 4.57 8.67 38.19
C ASP A 176 4.29 10.04 37.56
N ASP A 177 4.94 10.33 36.43
CA ASP A 177 4.78 11.57 35.67
C ASP A 177 4.60 11.28 34.17
N THR A 178 3.91 12.18 33.48
CA THR A 178 3.77 12.11 32.02
C THR A 178 5.14 12.34 31.35
N GLU A 179 5.47 11.52 30.36
CA GLU A 179 6.69 11.63 29.57
C GLU A 179 6.37 11.97 28.11
N GLU A 180 7.13 12.92 27.56
CA GLU A 180 7.09 13.21 26.13
C GLU A 180 7.70 12.04 25.37
N ASN A 181 6.98 11.56 24.36
CA ASN A 181 7.45 10.46 23.52
C ASN A 181 7.81 11.03 22.14
N VAL A 182 9.07 10.82 21.73
CA VAL A 182 9.61 11.30 20.45
C VAL A 182 8.91 10.63 19.25
N ASN A 183 8.30 9.45 19.44
CA ASN A 183 7.86 8.58 18.35
C ASN A 183 6.33 8.32 18.23
N GLY A 184 5.45 9.02 18.96
CA GLY A 184 4.01 8.72 18.89
C GLY A 184 3.10 9.58 19.76
N TYR A 185 2.47 8.93 20.74
CA TYR A 185 1.64 9.55 21.79
C TYR A 185 2.47 9.69 23.08
N PRO A 186 2.25 10.73 23.90
CA PRO A 186 2.85 10.84 25.22
C PRO A 186 2.63 9.57 26.05
N ILE A 187 3.59 9.25 26.89
CA ILE A 187 3.40 8.20 27.89
C ILE A 187 2.72 8.88 29.09
N TYR A 188 1.40 8.75 29.18
CA TYR A 188 0.62 9.39 30.25
C TYR A 188 0.98 8.84 31.62
N ARG A 189 0.90 9.73 32.62
CA ARG A 189 0.94 9.37 34.03
C ARG A 189 -0.09 8.28 34.36
N ARG A 190 0.40 7.23 35.01
CA ARG A 190 -0.34 6.07 35.52
C ARG A 190 0.31 5.66 36.84
N ARG A 191 -0.04 6.30 37.96
CA ARG A 191 0.54 5.97 39.26
C ARG A 191 0.09 4.60 39.74
N ALA A 192 0.95 3.93 40.49
CA ALA A 192 0.56 2.68 41.14
C ALA A 192 -0.45 2.99 42.25
N THR A 193 -1.61 2.35 42.18
CA THR A 193 -2.68 2.43 43.18
C THR A 193 -3.19 1.04 43.50
N GLU A 194 -3.92 0.89 44.60
CA GLU A 194 -4.60 -0.37 44.91
C GLU A 194 -5.54 -0.77 43.76
N PRO A 195 -5.49 -2.03 43.29
CA PRO A 195 -6.39 -2.51 42.25
C PRO A 195 -7.85 -2.45 42.70
N VAL A 196 -8.73 -2.13 41.75
CA VAL A 196 -10.18 -2.09 41.93
C VAL A 196 -10.82 -3.28 41.22
N GLN A 197 -11.85 -3.86 41.82
CA GLN A 197 -12.66 -4.89 41.18
C GLN A 197 -13.63 -4.27 40.16
N VAL A 198 -13.47 -4.63 38.89
CA VAL A 198 -14.40 -4.27 37.81
C VAL A 198 -14.91 -5.55 37.15
N GLY A 199 -16.18 -5.88 37.44
CA GLY A 199 -16.76 -7.15 37.06
C GLY A 199 -16.07 -8.31 37.79
N LYS A 200 -15.48 -9.23 37.04
CA LYS A 200 -14.74 -10.40 37.58
C LYS A 200 -13.23 -10.21 37.63
N TYR A 201 -12.74 -8.99 37.36
CA TYR A 201 -11.33 -8.73 37.13
C TYR A 201 -10.82 -7.63 38.06
N SER A 202 -9.62 -7.86 38.60
CA SER A 202 -8.86 -6.86 39.36
C SER A 202 -8.08 -5.99 38.39
N ILE A 203 -8.37 -4.69 38.34
CA ILE A 203 -7.76 -3.75 37.41
C ILE A 203 -7.10 -2.58 38.14
N ASP A 204 -6.11 -1.97 37.51
CA ASP A 204 -5.42 -0.78 38.01
C ASP A 204 -5.23 0.24 36.87
N ASN A 205 -4.51 1.33 37.15
CA ASN A 205 -4.25 2.41 36.20
C ASN A 205 -3.58 1.97 34.90
N ARG A 206 -2.97 0.78 34.80
CA ARG A 206 -2.37 0.28 33.55
C ARG A 206 -3.41 -0.09 32.49
N TRP A 207 -4.67 -0.25 32.89
CA TRP A 207 -5.78 -0.65 32.03
C TRP A 207 -6.66 0.51 31.57
N VAL A 208 -6.45 1.70 32.11
CA VAL A 208 -7.30 2.86 31.81
C VAL A 208 -6.96 3.47 30.45
N VAL A 209 -7.95 3.64 29.59
CA VAL A 209 -7.84 4.32 28.30
C VAL A 209 -7.84 5.84 28.57
N PRO A 210 -6.94 6.63 27.94
CA PRO A 210 -6.86 8.08 28.17
C PRO A 210 -8.19 8.81 27.91
N TYR A 211 -8.53 9.77 28.77
CA TYR A 211 -9.83 10.46 28.71
C TYR A 211 -9.74 11.90 29.21
N ASN A 212 -10.74 12.71 28.85
CA ASN A 212 -10.97 14.01 29.49
C ASN A 212 -12.10 13.89 30.54
N PRO A 213 -11.84 14.23 31.83
CA PRO A 213 -12.83 14.10 32.91
C PRO A 213 -14.14 14.85 32.66
N TRP A 214 -14.09 16.03 32.06
CA TRP A 214 -15.28 16.85 31.80
C TRP A 214 -16.15 16.22 30.71
N LEU A 215 -15.54 15.78 29.60
CA LEU A 215 -16.24 15.11 28.51
C LEU A 215 -16.95 13.84 29.00
N LEU A 216 -16.28 13.00 29.80
CA LEU A 216 -16.90 11.79 30.33
C LEU A 216 -18.09 12.10 31.23
N LYS A 217 -17.98 13.07 32.13
CA LYS A 217 -19.10 13.46 33.00
C LYS A 217 -20.29 14.01 32.20
N LYS A 218 -20.02 14.81 31.17
CA LYS A 218 -21.03 15.43 30.32
C LYS A 218 -21.76 14.41 29.43
N PHE A 219 -21.00 13.53 28.78
CA PHE A 219 -21.54 12.62 27.76
C PHE A 219 -21.79 11.20 28.26
N ASN A 220 -21.24 10.78 29.39
CA ASN A 220 -21.39 9.42 29.93
C ASN A 220 -21.22 8.35 28.82
N ALA A 221 -20.09 8.37 28.12
CA ALA A 221 -19.82 7.51 26.98
C ALA A 221 -18.33 7.17 26.92
N HIS A 222 -17.96 6.16 26.13
CA HIS A 222 -16.55 5.87 25.88
C HIS A 222 -15.98 6.97 24.96
N ILE A 223 -15.23 7.91 25.55
CA ILE A 223 -14.54 8.99 24.82
C ILE A 223 -13.05 8.94 25.10
N ASN A 224 -12.26 8.43 24.14
CA ASN A 224 -10.81 8.45 24.23
C ASN A 224 -10.29 9.82 23.80
N VAL A 225 -9.33 10.39 24.53
CA VAL A 225 -8.66 11.65 24.17
C VAL A 225 -7.15 11.44 24.22
N GLU A 226 -6.49 11.68 23.10
CA GLU A 226 -5.06 11.47 22.91
C GLU A 226 -4.39 12.76 22.42
N VAL A 227 -3.21 13.08 22.93
CA VAL A 227 -2.38 14.20 22.45
C VAL A 227 -1.49 13.72 21.31
N CYS A 228 -1.58 14.39 20.16
CA CYS A 228 -0.80 14.08 18.96
C CYS A 228 0.60 14.71 19.05
N ALA A 229 1.57 14.02 19.63
CA ALA A 229 2.93 14.55 19.73
C ALA A 229 3.70 14.48 18.38
N SER A 230 3.53 13.41 17.59
CA SER A 230 4.28 13.18 16.34
C SER A 230 3.41 13.07 15.07
N VAL A 231 4.03 13.19 13.89
CA VAL A 231 3.36 13.03 12.58
C VAL A 231 2.84 11.60 12.35
N LYS A 232 3.37 10.60 13.08
CA LYS A 232 2.88 9.20 13.04
C LYS A 232 1.42 9.08 13.54
N SER A 233 0.97 9.94 14.45
CA SER A 233 -0.44 9.98 14.93
C SER A 233 -1.42 10.47 13.87
N VAL A 234 -0.96 11.30 12.92
CA VAL A 234 -1.73 11.77 11.78
C VAL A 234 -1.99 10.63 10.78
N LYS A 235 -0.99 9.75 10.55
CA LYS A 235 -1.16 8.52 9.74
C LYS A 235 -2.25 7.59 10.30
N TYR A 236 -2.36 7.50 11.63
CA TYR A 236 -3.28 6.58 12.31
C TYR A 236 -4.75 6.95 12.14
N LEU A 237 -5.08 8.23 11.91
CA LEU A 237 -6.46 8.66 11.66
C LEU A 237 -6.93 8.33 10.25
N TYR A 238 -6.04 8.48 9.26
CA TYR A 238 -6.38 8.24 7.87
C TYR A 238 -6.67 6.76 7.61
N LYS A 239 -6.12 5.85 8.39
CA LYS A 239 -6.54 4.44 8.41
C LYS A 239 -8.06 4.26 8.56
N TYR A 240 -8.74 5.09 9.37
CA TYR A 240 -10.19 4.99 9.60
C TYR A 240 -11.01 5.77 8.58
N VAL A 241 -10.42 6.76 7.90
CA VAL A 241 -10.97 7.35 6.68
C VAL A 241 -10.94 6.35 5.52
N TYR A 242 -9.95 5.44 5.51
CA TYR A 242 -9.67 4.49 4.41
C TYR A 242 -10.01 3.02 4.68
N LYS A 243 -10.60 2.68 5.83
CA LYS A 243 -10.86 1.27 6.18
C LYS A 243 -11.82 0.57 5.21
N GLY A 244 -12.45 1.32 4.29
CA GLY A 244 -13.39 0.80 3.32
C GLY A 244 -14.65 0.26 3.99
N HIS A 245 -15.62 -0.14 3.17
CA HIS A 245 -16.81 -0.81 3.68
C HIS A 245 -16.62 -2.33 3.58
N ASP A 246 -17.24 -3.07 4.49
CA ASP A 246 -17.34 -4.51 4.33
C ASP A 246 -18.09 -4.80 3.00
N ALA A 247 -17.51 -5.60 2.12
CA ALA A 247 -18.06 -5.85 0.79
C ALA A 247 -17.94 -7.33 0.40
N ALA A 248 -18.91 -7.80 -0.40
CA ALA A 248 -18.97 -9.15 -0.93
C ALA A 248 -19.23 -9.11 -2.43
N SER A 249 -18.53 -9.96 -3.20
CA SER A 249 -18.79 -10.12 -4.63
C SER A 249 -19.81 -11.25 -4.85
N VAL A 250 -20.95 -10.95 -5.48
CA VAL A 250 -22.05 -11.89 -5.73
C VAL A 250 -22.20 -12.14 -7.24
N LYS A 251 -22.38 -13.40 -7.64
CA LYS A 251 -22.62 -13.80 -9.04
C LYS A 251 -24.09 -14.19 -9.22
N ILE A 252 -24.82 -13.55 -10.15
CA ILE A 252 -26.22 -13.87 -10.45
C ILE A 252 -26.28 -14.68 -11.75
N GLN A 253 -26.84 -15.89 -11.72
CA GLN A 253 -27.09 -16.73 -12.89
C GLN A 253 -28.60 -16.91 -13.11
N LYS A 254 -29.10 -16.63 -14.31
CA LYS A 254 -30.44 -17.05 -14.73
C LYS A 254 -30.37 -18.45 -15.31
N GLU A 255 -31.28 -19.33 -14.91
CA GLU A 255 -31.43 -20.64 -15.56
C GLU A 255 -31.87 -20.47 -17.01
N GLY A 256 -31.16 -21.11 -17.93
CA GLY A 256 -31.61 -21.32 -19.31
C GLY A 256 -31.24 -20.27 -20.36
N ALA A 257 -30.55 -19.18 -20.01
CA ALA A 257 -30.00 -18.23 -21.00
C ALA A 257 -28.49 -18.05 -20.81
N LEU A 258 -27.71 -18.56 -21.77
CA LEU A 258 -26.26 -18.35 -21.90
C LEU A 258 -25.98 -16.93 -22.44
N ASP A 259 -26.40 -15.90 -21.72
CA ASP A 259 -25.96 -14.53 -21.99
C ASP A 259 -24.88 -14.18 -20.96
N HIS A 260 -23.63 -14.48 -21.32
CA HIS A 260 -22.49 -14.54 -20.40
C HIS A 260 -21.72 -13.20 -20.42
N ASP A 261 -22.41 -12.10 -20.12
CA ASP A 261 -21.78 -10.79 -19.91
C ASP A 261 -21.16 -10.73 -18.50
N GLU A 262 -19.83 -10.82 -18.41
CA GLU A 262 -19.07 -10.84 -17.15
C GLU A 262 -19.27 -9.56 -16.31
N ILE A 263 -19.54 -8.41 -16.93
CA ILE A 263 -19.73 -7.12 -16.24
C ILE A 263 -21.14 -7.06 -15.62
N LEU A 264 -22.15 -7.64 -16.28
CA LEU A 264 -23.52 -7.74 -15.74
C LEU A 264 -23.71 -8.93 -14.79
N SER A 265 -22.86 -9.96 -14.87
CA SER A 265 -22.96 -11.21 -14.09
C SER A 265 -22.43 -11.11 -12.66
N PHE A 266 -21.60 -10.11 -12.36
CA PHE A 266 -21.01 -9.90 -11.03
C PHE A 266 -21.48 -8.56 -10.45
N VAL A 267 -22.10 -8.65 -9.27
CA VAL A 267 -22.50 -7.48 -8.48
C VAL A 267 -21.59 -7.41 -7.26
N GLU A 268 -20.88 -6.30 -7.12
CA GLU A 268 -20.16 -5.98 -5.89
C GLU A 268 -21.15 -5.38 -4.89
N GLY A 269 -21.54 -6.18 -3.90
CA GLY A 269 -22.49 -5.82 -2.86
C GLY A 269 -21.75 -5.27 -1.65
N ARG A 270 -21.96 -4.00 -1.35
CA ARG A 270 -21.52 -3.40 -0.10
C ARG A 270 -22.45 -3.86 1.03
N TYR A 271 -21.88 -4.37 2.12
CA TYR A 271 -22.61 -4.51 3.37
C TYR A 271 -22.87 -3.12 3.94
N VAL A 272 -24.13 -2.83 4.19
CA VAL A 272 -24.57 -1.60 4.84
C VAL A 272 -25.36 -2.04 6.06
N SER A 273 -24.80 -1.79 7.25
CA SER A 273 -25.50 -2.09 8.51
C SER A 273 -26.77 -1.26 8.64
N THR A 274 -27.74 -1.70 9.46
CA THR A 274 -29.00 -0.96 9.66
C THR A 274 -28.75 0.49 10.14
N PRO A 275 -27.87 0.77 11.10
CA PRO A 275 -27.56 2.16 11.49
C PRO A 275 -26.87 2.95 10.38
N GLU A 276 -26.00 2.34 9.58
CA GLU A 276 -25.36 3.00 8.43
C GLU A 276 -26.39 3.38 7.36
N ALA A 277 -27.30 2.47 7.03
CA ALA A 277 -28.40 2.73 6.10
C ALA A 277 -29.28 3.88 6.62
N MET A 278 -29.65 3.85 7.91
CA MET A 278 -30.42 4.93 8.52
C MET A 278 -29.66 6.26 8.52
N TRP A 279 -28.35 6.25 8.76
CA TRP A 279 -27.50 7.44 8.71
C TRP A 279 -27.55 8.09 7.32
N HIS A 280 -27.43 7.27 6.27
CA HIS A 280 -27.55 7.70 4.89
C HIS A 280 -28.96 8.22 4.53
N LEU A 281 -30.02 7.53 4.96
CA LEU A 281 -31.41 7.95 4.72
C LEU A 281 -31.76 9.29 5.38
N ASN A 282 -31.10 9.65 6.48
CA ASN A 282 -31.26 10.95 7.14
C ASN A 282 -30.27 12.01 6.60
N GLU A 283 -29.51 11.70 5.53
CA GLU A 283 -28.53 12.58 4.90
C GLU A 283 -27.47 13.13 5.87
N PHE A 284 -27.11 12.34 6.89
CA PHE A 284 -26.06 12.73 7.82
C PHE A 284 -24.68 12.53 7.19
N ASN A 285 -23.78 13.48 7.43
CA ASN A 285 -22.42 13.43 6.89
C ASN A 285 -21.61 12.32 7.57
N LEU A 286 -20.93 11.47 6.78
CA LEU A 286 -20.00 10.47 7.29
C LEU A 286 -18.62 11.09 7.58
N PRO A 287 -17.94 11.70 6.59
CA PRO A 287 -16.84 12.61 6.86
C PRO A 287 -17.35 14.06 6.94
N HIS A 288 -16.71 14.86 7.78
CA HIS A 288 -16.93 16.30 7.83
C HIS A 288 -15.63 17.05 8.10
N LYS A 289 -15.55 18.26 7.54
CA LYS A 289 -14.42 19.17 7.65
C LYS A 289 -14.98 20.54 8.04
N SER A 290 -14.37 21.20 9.01
CA SER A 290 -14.80 22.55 9.40
C SER A 290 -14.56 23.61 8.33
N HIS A 291 -13.67 23.32 7.36
CA HIS A 291 -13.32 24.18 6.25
C HIS A 291 -13.81 23.63 4.91
N THR A 292 -14.21 24.52 4.01
CA THR A 292 -14.54 24.17 2.62
C THR A 292 -13.26 24.11 1.79
N VAL A 293 -12.96 22.96 1.20
CA VAL A 293 -11.84 22.81 0.27
C VAL A 293 -12.33 22.91 -1.16
N VAL A 294 -11.90 23.95 -1.87
CA VAL A 294 -12.19 24.17 -3.29
C VAL A 294 -11.08 23.55 -4.11
N ARG A 295 -11.42 22.50 -4.86
CA ARG A 295 -10.48 21.78 -5.72
C ARG A 295 -10.27 22.56 -7.02
N LEU A 296 -9.04 22.99 -7.25
CA LEU A 296 -8.63 23.83 -8.37
C LEU A 296 -8.10 22.95 -9.50
N ALA A 297 -8.49 23.24 -10.73
CA ALA A 297 -7.97 22.58 -11.92
C ALA A 297 -6.49 22.91 -12.16
N VAL A 298 -5.72 21.92 -12.60
CA VAL A 298 -4.36 22.05 -13.13
C VAL A 298 -4.30 21.15 -14.36
N HIS A 299 -4.12 21.77 -15.52
CA HIS A 299 -4.02 21.07 -16.81
C HIS A 299 -3.15 21.90 -17.75
N LEU A 300 -2.54 21.24 -18.72
CA LEU A 300 -1.85 21.92 -19.82
C LEU A 300 -2.87 22.54 -20.79
N PRO A 301 -2.46 23.46 -21.67
CA PRO A 301 -3.33 24.00 -22.71
C PRO A 301 -3.99 22.86 -23.50
N GLN A 302 -5.32 22.94 -23.70
CA GLN A 302 -6.12 21.96 -24.46
C GLN A 302 -6.14 20.53 -23.87
N GLN A 303 -5.73 20.36 -22.62
CA GLN A 303 -5.78 19.09 -21.90
C GLN A 303 -6.75 19.14 -20.71
N GLU A 304 -7.86 19.89 -20.84
CA GLU A 304 -8.91 19.96 -19.85
C GLU A 304 -9.55 18.59 -19.61
N LEU A 305 -9.89 18.28 -18.35
CA LEU A 305 -10.65 17.08 -18.02
C LEU A 305 -12.09 17.20 -18.54
N ILE A 306 -12.50 16.29 -19.42
CA ILE A 306 -13.88 16.16 -19.90
C ILE A 306 -14.53 14.96 -19.24
N VAL A 307 -15.64 15.19 -18.53
CA VAL A 307 -16.46 14.13 -17.92
C VAL A 307 -17.74 13.99 -18.72
N TYR A 308 -18.06 12.76 -19.14
CA TYR A 308 -19.25 12.44 -19.93
C TYR A 308 -19.98 11.22 -19.34
N GLN A 309 -21.22 11.03 -19.76
CA GLN A 309 -21.95 9.78 -19.59
C GLN A 309 -21.86 9.01 -20.90
N ASP A 310 -21.69 7.69 -20.84
CA ASP A 310 -21.62 6.83 -22.03
C ASP A 310 -22.76 7.15 -23.01
N GLY A 311 -22.40 7.34 -24.29
CA GLY A 311 -23.31 7.76 -25.35
C GLY A 311 -23.57 9.27 -25.45
N GLN A 312 -22.94 10.09 -24.60
CA GLN A 312 -23.00 11.57 -24.65
C GLN A 312 -21.63 12.23 -24.86
N GLU A 313 -20.68 11.52 -25.47
CA GLU A 313 -19.31 11.96 -25.70
C GLU A 313 -19.27 13.28 -26.49
N ALA A 314 -19.97 13.32 -27.63
CA ALA A 314 -20.01 14.50 -28.50
C ALA A 314 -20.58 15.73 -27.78
N GLN A 315 -21.69 15.56 -27.05
CA GLN A 315 -22.29 16.64 -26.26
C GLN A 315 -21.38 17.10 -25.13
N ALA A 316 -20.61 16.19 -24.51
CA ALA A 316 -19.67 16.55 -23.47
C ALA A 316 -18.49 17.36 -24.00
N ILE A 317 -18.01 17.04 -25.21
CA ILE A 317 -16.99 17.83 -25.91
C ILE A 317 -17.51 19.24 -26.23
N GLU A 318 -18.73 19.34 -26.77
CA GLU A 318 -19.38 20.64 -27.04
C GLU A 318 -19.57 21.46 -25.77
N ARG A 319 -20.04 20.84 -24.68
CA ARG A 319 -20.16 21.49 -23.37
C ARG A 319 -18.82 21.92 -22.79
N ALA A 320 -17.76 21.11 -22.97
CA ALA A 320 -16.42 21.42 -22.50
C ALA A 320 -15.83 22.61 -23.25
N ALA A 321 -16.07 22.72 -24.57
CA ALA A 321 -15.62 23.85 -25.38
C ALA A 321 -16.21 25.20 -24.93
N LEU A 322 -17.40 25.19 -24.32
CA LEU A 322 -18.08 26.39 -23.81
C LEU A 322 -17.79 26.68 -22.32
N ARG A 323 -17.18 25.75 -21.58
CA ARG A 323 -16.98 25.84 -20.13
C ARG A 323 -15.54 26.19 -19.80
N LYS A 324 -15.36 27.18 -18.93
CA LYS A 324 -14.04 27.52 -18.38
C LYS A 324 -13.75 26.69 -17.13
N THR A 325 -12.48 26.32 -16.95
CA THR A 325 -12.01 25.66 -15.73
C THR A 325 -11.71 26.72 -14.67
N THR A 326 -11.53 26.32 -13.42
CA THR A 326 -11.12 27.28 -12.37
C THR A 326 -9.81 27.99 -12.72
N LEU A 327 -8.93 27.35 -13.50
CA LEU A 327 -7.64 27.88 -13.94
C LEU A 327 -7.83 28.93 -15.05
N THR A 328 -8.56 28.58 -16.12
CA THR A 328 -8.77 29.52 -17.23
C THR A 328 -9.67 30.69 -16.84
N SER A 329 -10.61 30.51 -15.92
CA SER A 329 -11.37 31.62 -15.34
C SER A 329 -10.52 32.49 -14.41
N TRP A 330 -9.48 31.94 -13.76
CA TRP A 330 -8.55 32.74 -12.95
C TRP A 330 -7.73 33.69 -13.82
N PHE A 331 -7.28 33.22 -14.98
CA PHE A 331 -6.63 34.06 -15.99
C PHE A 331 -7.51 35.24 -16.42
N GLU A 332 -8.80 34.97 -16.70
CA GLU A 332 -9.75 36.02 -17.05
C GLU A 332 -10.09 36.95 -15.89
N LEU A 333 -10.18 36.42 -14.66
CA LEU A 333 -10.33 37.24 -13.46
C LEU A 333 -9.17 38.22 -13.35
N ASN A 334 -7.93 37.76 -13.51
CA ASN A 334 -6.76 38.65 -13.48
C ASN A 334 -6.78 39.67 -14.62
N LYS A 335 -7.33 39.37 -15.80
CA LYS A 335 -7.47 40.39 -16.86
C LYS A 335 -8.41 41.53 -16.46
N ASN A 336 -9.47 41.20 -15.74
CA ASN A 336 -10.61 42.11 -15.54
C ASN A 336 -10.63 42.77 -14.16
N ASP A 337 -10.02 42.16 -13.14
CA ASP A 337 -9.99 42.64 -11.77
C ASP A 337 -8.54 42.74 -11.25
N PRO A 338 -7.96 43.95 -11.26
CA PRO A 338 -6.62 44.18 -10.73
C PRO A 338 -6.44 43.77 -9.25
N SER A 339 -7.52 43.71 -8.47
CA SER A 339 -7.43 43.29 -7.07
C SER A 339 -7.11 41.79 -6.90
N ALA A 340 -7.26 40.99 -7.97
CA ALA A 340 -6.87 39.58 -7.98
C ALA A 340 -5.38 39.36 -8.27
N HIS A 341 -4.65 40.36 -8.80
CA HIS A 341 -3.24 40.21 -9.24
C HIS A 341 -2.28 39.80 -8.13
N ASN A 342 -2.55 40.21 -6.89
CA ASN A 342 -1.70 39.94 -5.74
C ASN A 342 -2.13 38.68 -4.96
N ILE A 343 -3.05 37.88 -5.51
CA ILE A 343 -3.58 36.68 -4.86
C ILE A 343 -3.09 35.46 -5.64
N SER A 344 -2.44 34.52 -4.94
CA SER A 344 -1.99 33.26 -5.52
C SER A 344 -3.17 32.43 -6.01
N TYR A 345 -3.01 31.62 -7.06
CA TYR A 345 -4.10 30.79 -7.58
C TYR A 345 -4.71 29.89 -6.48
N SER A 346 -3.88 29.32 -5.60
CA SER A 346 -4.31 28.54 -4.43
C SER A 346 -5.15 29.31 -3.41
N ASP A 347 -4.98 30.63 -3.32
CA ASP A 347 -5.68 31.48 -2.35
C ASP A 347 -6.93 32.17 -2.91
N ILE A 348 -7.12 32.18 -4.23
CA ILE A 348 -8.30 32.76 -4.89
C ILE A 348 -9.62 32.31 -4.26
N PRO A 349 -9.83 31.02 -3.90
CA PRO A 349 -11.08 30.59 -3.25
C PRO A 349 -11.42 31.30 -1.93
N GLN A 350 -10.43 31.86 -1.23
CA GLN A 350 -10.62 32.64 0.00
C GLN A 350 -11.30 33.98 -0.29
N TYR A 351 -11.02 34.58 -1.45
CA TYR A 351 -11.50 35.93 -1.82
C TYR A 351 -12.59 35.91 -2.89
N TYR A 352 -12.68 34.83 -3.67
CA TYR A 352 -13.61 34.66 -4.76
C TYR A 352 -14.31 33.30 -4.67
N MET A 353 -15.54 33.24 -5.18
CA MET A 353 -16.34 32.03 -5.32
C MET A 353 -16.46 31.68 -6.80
N PHE A 354 -16.18 30.43 -7.14
CA PHE A 354 -16.37 29.95 -8.52
C PHE A 354 -17.86 29.66 -8.76
N ASP A 355 -18.48 30.44 -9.65
CA ASP A 355 -19.84 30.20 -10.09
C ASP A 355 -19.84 29.10 -11.17
N LYS A 356 -20.39 27.93 -10.83
CA LYS A 356 -20.46 26.78 -11.76
C LYS A 356 -21.40 27.01 -12.94
N GLY A 357 -22.38 27.91 -12.81
CA GLY A 357 -23.33 28.23 -13.87
C GLY A 357 -22.70 29.10 -14.95
N THR A 358 -21.99 30.16 -14.54
CA THR A 358 -21.31 31.07 -15.48
C THR A 358 -19.86 30.68 -15.76
N THR A 359 -19.31 29.70 -15.03
CA THR A 359 -17.90 29.30 -15.03
C THR A 359 -16.93 30.47 -14.79
N ASN A 360 -17.29 31.39 -13.88
CA ASN A 360 -16.47 32.58 -13.58
C ASN A 360 -16.25 32.75 -12.08
N TRP A 361 -15.16 33.41 -11.71
CA TRP A 361 -14.93 33.82 -10.33
C TRP A 361 -15.71 35.09 -10.00
N LYS A 362 -16.43 35.08 -8.87
CA LYS A 362 -17.16 36.23 -8.32
C LYS A 362 -16.61 36.59 -6.95
N LYS A 363 -16.51 37.88 -6.63
CA LYS A 363 -15.99 38.33 -5.34
C LYS A 363 -16.81 37.76 -4.18
N ARG A 364 -16.14 37.15 -3.22
CA ARG A 364 -16.75 36.53 -2.05
C ARG A 364 -17.17 37.60 -1.05
N GLN A 365 -18.38 37.48 -0.53
CA GLN A 365 -18.93 38.43 0.44
C GLN A 365 -18.67 38.04 1.90
N ARG A 366 -18.56 36.74 2.21
CA ARG A 366 -18.38 36.24 3.58
C ARG A 366 -17.71 34.86 3.63
N GLY A 367 -17.11 34.54 4.78
CA GLY A 367 -16.62 33.20 5.13
C GLY A 367 -15.35 32.75 4.42
N GLY A 368 -14.59 33.68 3.84
CA GLY A 368 -13.34 33.38 3.11
C GLY A 368 -12.27 32.71 3.95
N GLN A 369 -12.21 33.07 5.24
CA GLN A 369 -11.29 32.49 6.22
C GLN A 369 -11.48 30.98 6.40
N ASN A 370 -12.68 30.46 6.14
CA ASN A 370 -13.01 29.04 6.27
C ASN A 370 -12.90 28.28 4.93
N VAL A 371 -12.23 28.86 3.93
CA VAL A 371 -12.07 28.27 2.60
C VAL A 371 -10.59 28.06 2.29
N ILE A 372 -10.30 26.95 1.60
CA ILE A 372 -8.95 26.56 1.19
C ILE A 372 -8.99 26.16 -0.27
N GLY A 373 -8.10 26.69 -1.10
CA GLY A 373 -7.89 26.17 -2.45
C GLY A 373 -6.91 25.00 -2.44
N ARG A 374 -7.21 23.94 -3.18
CA ARG A 374 -6.35 22.77 -3.31
C ARG A 374 -6.07 22.48 -4.78
N LEU A 375 -4.81 22.57 -5.18
CA LEU A 375 -4.36 22.05 -6.47
C LEU A 375 -4.22 20.51 -6.36
N PRO A 376 -4.56 19.74 -7.40
CA PRO A 376 -4.34 18.30 -7.42
C PRO A 376 -2.86 17.97 -7.23
N VAL A 377 -2.59 16.77 -6.71
CA VAL A 377 -1.26 16.19 -6.78
C VAL A 377 -1.01 15.81 -8.24
N VAL A 378 0.15 16.21 -8.76
CA VAL A 378 0.59 15.87 -10.13
C VAL A 378 1.87 15.05 -9.98
N SER A 379 1.96 13.93 -10.69
CA SER A 379 3.15 13.09 -10.69
C SER A 379 4.32 13.83 -11.36
N ILE A 380 5.54 13.66 -10.86
CA ILE A 380 6.75 14.20 -11.52
C ILE A 380 6.98 13.58 -12.92
N LEU A 381 6.43 12.38 -13.15
CA LEU A 381 6.41 11.73 -14.46
C LEU A 381 5.50 12.46 -15.47
N ASP A 382 4.51 13.22 -14.98
CA ASP A 382 3.73 14.18 -15.78
C ASP A 382 4.44 15.54 -15.76
N THR A 383 5.64 15.55 -16.34
CA THR A 383 6.69 16.54 -16.16
C THR A 383 6.21 17.99 -16.33
N GLU A 384 5.61 18.32 -17.48
CA GLU A 384 5.18 19.70 -17.75
C GLU A 384 4.02 20.15 -16.87
N ARG A 385 3.07 19.25 -16.57
CA ARG A 385 1.95 19.58 -15.68
C ARG A 385 2.42 19.73 -14.24
N TYR A 386 3.43 18.97 -13.83
CA TYR A 386 4.08 19.10 -12.53
C TYR A 386 4.74 20.48 -12.38
N TYR A 387 5.54 20.90 -13.36
CA TYR A 387 6.18 22.22 -13.32
C TYR A 387 5.17 23.38 -13.44
N LEU A 388 4.12 23.23 -14.25
CA LEU A 388 3.01 24.17 -14.25
C LEU A 388 2.39 24.32 -12.85
N ARG A 389 2.14 23.21 -12.15
CA ARG A 389 1.63 23.23 -10.78
C ARG A 389 2.57 24.01 -9.84
N MET A 390 3.88 23.82 -9.98
CA MET A 390 4.88 24.54 -9.18
C MET A 390 4.81 26.06 -9.41
N LEU A 391 4.74 26.49 -10.67
CA LEU A 391 4.58 27.92 -11.00
C LEU A 391 3.27 28.49 -10.46
N LEU A 392 2.16 27.75 -10.57
CA LEU A 392 0.86 28.17 -10.05
C LEU A 392 0.82 28.37 -8.52
N LEU A 393 1.74 27.73 -7.78
CA LEU A 393 1.90 27.92 -6.33
C LEU A 393 2.74 29.15 -5.97
N ARG A 394 3.38 29.80 -6.94
CA ARG A 394 4.37 30.87 -6.71
C ARG A 394 4.02 32.17 -7.43
N LYS A 395 3.45 32.07 -8.62
CA LYS A 395 3.10 33.20 -9.47
C LYS A 395 1.65 33.63 -9.22
N SER A 396 1.46 34.90 -8.91
CA SER A 396 0.14 35.54 -8.84
C SER A 396 -0.12 36.37 -10.10
N GLY A 397 -1.38 36.72 -10.34
CA GLY A 397 -1.77 37.67 -11.38
C GLY A 397 -1.58 37.24 -12.83
N ALA A 398 -1.16 35.99 -13.10
CA ALA A 398 -1.01 35.51 -14.48
C ALA A 398 -2.34 35.60 -15.24
N ILE A 399 -2.31 36.15 -16.47
CA ILE A 399 -3.51 36.29 -17.32
C ILE A 399 -3.59 35.26 -18.45
N SER A 400 -2.63 34.34 -18.54
CA SER A 400 -2.61 33.27 -19.53
C SER A 400 -1.59 32.18 -19.17
N PHE A 401 -1.59 31.06 -19.90
CA PHE A 401 -0.48 30.10 -19.83
C PHE A 401 0.85 30.71 -20.33
N ASP A 402 0.77 31.61 -21.30
CA ASP A 402 1.93 32.32 -21.86
C ASP A 402 2.59 33.25 -20.83
N ASP A 403 1.75 33.92 -20.05
CA ASP A 403 2.17 34.69 -18.90
C ASP A 403 2.90 33.81 -17.90
N ILE A 404 2.38 32.62 -17.59
CA ILE A 404 3.05 31.69 -16.67
C ILE A 404 4.44 31.32 -17.19
N LEU A 405 4.57 31.03 -18.48
CA LEU A 405 5.84 30.74 -19.16
C LEU A 405 6.80 31.93 -19.23
N THR A 406 6.31 33.15 -19.05
CA THR A 406 7.12 34.36 -19.16
C THR A 406 7.72 34.75 -17.81
N VAL A 407 9.03 34.64 -17.66
CA VAL A 407 9.76 34.97 -16.43
C VAL A 407 10.79 36.06 -16.72
N ASN A 408 10.84 37.11 -15.89
CA ASN A 408 11.72 38.26 -16.09
C ASN A 408 11.64 38.90 -17.49
N GLY A 409 10.46 38.86 -18.12
CA GLY A 409 10.23 39.36 -19.48
C GLY A 409 10.67 38.40 -20.61
N LEU A 410 11.24 37.24 -20.28
CA LEU A 410 11.62 36.20 -21.24
C LEU A 410 10.57 35.10 -21.28
N ARG A 411 10.04 34.82 -22.47
CA ARG A 411 9.08 33.74 -22.69
C ARG A 411 9.79 32.40 -22.86
N CYS A 412 9.65 31.51 -21.89
CA CYS A 412 10.21 30.16 -21.94
C CYS A 412 9.41 29.23 -22.88
N ILE A 413 10.04 28.14 -23.31
CA ILE A 413 9.44 27.15 -24.20
C ILE A 413 8.60 26.14 -23.40
N THR A 414 9.10 25.74 -22.23
CA THR A 414 8.48 24.74 -21.34
C THR A 414 8.25 25.31 -19.94
N PHE A 415 7.30 24.72 -19.20
CA PHE A 415 7.08 25.08 -17.80
C PHE A 415 8.26 24.68 -16.92
N GLN A 416 8.97 23.61 -17.27
CA GLN A 416 10.25 23.27 -16.65
C GLN A 416 11.26 24.42 -16.76
N GLN A 417 11.48 24.93 -17.98
CA GLN A 417 12.41 26.04 -18.20
C GLN A 417 11.94 27.31 -17.48
N ALA A 418 10.63 27.60 -17.47
CA ALA A 418 10.08 28.72 -16.73
C ALA A 418 10.35 28.60 -15.22
N CYS A 419 10.22 27.42 -14.63
CA CYS A 419 10.61 27.20 -13.24
C CYS A 419 12.13 27.46 -13.02
N GLN A 420 13.00 27.08 -13.97
CA GLN A 420 14.46 27.31 -13.92
C GLN A 420 14.78 28.80 -13.92
N GLU A 421 14.23 29.54 -14.87
CA GLU A 421 14.38 31.00 -14.96
C GLU A 421 13.78 31.73 -13.77
N TYR A 422 12.72 31.18 -13.16
CA TYR A 422 12.12 31.73 -11.93
C TYR A 422 13.00 31.52 -10.71
N GLY A 423 14.09 30.76 -10.84
CA GLY A 423 14.99 30.44 -9.74
C GLY A 423 14.42 29.40 -8.78
N LEU A 424 13.43 28.60 -9.21
CA LEU A 424 12.92 27.48 -8.41
C LEU A 424 13.91 26.30 -8.35
N PHE A 425 14.96 26.31 -9.17
CA PHE A 425 15.99 25.27 -9.26
C PHE A 425 17.42 25.77 -9.00
N ARG A 426 17.63 26.92 -8.32
CA ARG A 426 19.00 27.32 -7.97
C ARG A 426 19.45 26.55 -6.73
N GLY A 427 20.43 25.67 -6.91
CA GLY A 427 20.99 24.81 -5.88
C GLY A 427 20.07 23.63 -5.51
N ASP A 428 20.51 22.85 -4.53
CA ASP A 428 19.83 21.61 -4.15
C ASP A 428 18.60 21.81 -3.26
N GLN A 429 18.18 23.05 -3.00
CA GLN A 429 17.13 23.37 -2.03
C GLN A 429 15.82 22.63 -2.30
N GLN A 430 15.44 22.43 -3.56
CA GLN A 430 14.24 21.66 -3.92
C GLN A 430 14.33 20.18 -3.53
N TRP A 431 15.54 19.60 -3.58
CA TRP A 431 15.83 18.24 -3.17
C TRP A 431 15.81 18.14 -1.65
N HIS A 432 16.36 19.16 -0.96
CA HIS A 432 16.22 19.27 0.48
C HIS A 432 14.76 19.43 0.91
N ASP A 433 13.98 20.28 0.24
CA ASP A 433 12.55 20.48 0.52
C ASP A 433 11.77 19.19 0.27
N ALA A 434 12.05 18.47 -0.82
CA ALA A 434 11.40 17.21 -1.14
C ALA A 434 11.72 16.11 -0.11
N LEU A 435 12.98 15.98 0.31
CA LEU A 435 13.40 15.03 1.34
C LEU A 435 12.86 15.43 2.72
N ASN A 436 12.86 16.72 3.07
CA ASN A 436 12.29 17.23 4.33
C ASN A 436 10.78 17.04 4.39
N ASP A 437 10.05 17.37 3.33
CA ASP A 437 8.61 17.13 3.24
C ASP A 437 8.35 15.62 3.39
N THR A 438 9.04 14.80 2.59
CA THR A 438 8.86 13.34 2.61
C THR A 438 9.21 12.74 3.98
N ALA A 439 10.24 13.22 4.65
CA ALA A 439 10.68 12.75 5.96
C ALA A 439 9.62 13.00 7.05
N GLN A 440 8.76 14.01 6.87
CA GLN A 440 7.65 14.23 7.78
C GLN A 440 6.62 13.10 7.72
N PHE A 441 6.45 12.41 6.58
CA PHE A 441 5.29 11.51 6.38
C PHE A 441 5.58 10.16 5.70
N GLN A 442 6.80 9.80 5.32
CA GLN A 442 7.16 8.47 4.75
C GLN A 442 8.13 7.70 5.66
N SER A 443 8.44 6.44 5.34
CA SER A 443 9.42 5.62 6.10
C SER A 443 10.86 5.79 5.60
N PRO A 444 11.89 5.50 6.41
CA PRO A 444 13.31 5.60 6.00
C PRO A 444 13.66 4.89 4.69
N ARG A 445 13.17 3.66 4.46
CA ARG A 445 13.33 2.98 3.16
C ARG A 445 12.75 3.74 1.95
N GLN A 446 11.66 4.47 2.14
CA GLN A 446 11.07 5.31 1.07
C GLN A 446 11.88 6.59 0.87
N LEU A 447 12.52 7.11 1.93
CA LEU A 447 13.50 8.18 1.82
C LEU A 447 14.75 7.70 1.06
N HIS A 448 15.23 6.46 1.26
CA HIS A 448 16.33 5.90 0.46
C HIS A 448 15.99 5.82 -1.03
N MET A 449 14.77 5.36 -1.36
CA MET A 449 14.30 5.32 -2.75
C MET A 449 14.20 6.71 -3.37
N LEU A 450 13.62 7.68 -2.64
CA LEU A 450 13.54 9.06 -3.11
C LEU A 450 14.93 9.68 -3.27
N PHE A 451 15.85 9.43 -2.33
CA PHE A 451 17.23 9.87 -2.39
C PHE A 451 17.93 9.30 -3.64
N ALA A 452 17.82 7.99 -3.88
CA ALA A 452 18.39 7.35 -5.08
C ALA A 452 17.76 7.88 -6.39
N MET A 453 16.46 8.16 -6.42
CA MET A 453 15.77 8.79 -7.55
C MET A 453 16.25 10.23 -7.80
N ILE A 454 16.43 11.01 -6.72
CA ILE A 454 16.98 12.36 -6.79
C ILE A 454 18.41 12.31 -7.33
N CYS A 455 19.24 11.36 -6.90
CA CYS A 455 20.58 11.19 -7.47
C CYS A 455 20.55 10.70 -8.93
N GLY A 456 19.59 9.84 -9.29
CA GLY A 456 19.46 9.25 -10.62
C GLY A 456 18.90 10.19 -11.70
N PHE A 457 17.99 11.07 -11.32
CA PHE A 457 17.24 11.93 -12.24
C PHE A 457 17.27 13.41 -11.89
N GLY A 458 17.62 13.76 -10.65
CA GLY A 458 17.80 15.14 -10.22
C GLY A 458 19.17 15.65 -10.66
N GLU A 459 19.19 16.86 -11.20
CA GLU A 459 20.43 17.62 -11.39
C GLU A 459 20.87 18.15 -10.01
N VAL A 460 21.40 17.26 -9.16
CA VAL A 460 21.91 17.60 -7.81
C VAL A 460 23.33 18.15 -7.95
N GLU A 461 23.61 19.32 -7.37
CA GLU A 461 24.92 19.98 -7.40
C GLU A 461 25.90 19.36 -6.37
N ASP A 462 25.45 19.07 -5.15
CA ASP A 462 26.22 18.56 -4.02
C ASP A 462 25.49 17.41 -3.30
N VAL A 463 25.60 16.21 -3.88
CA VAL A 463 25.04 14.98 -3.30
C VAL A 463 25.61 14.66 -1.89
N PRO A 464 26.90 14.90 -1.59
CA PRO A 464 27.42 14.81 -0.22
C PRO A 464 26.72 15.70 0.80
N ASP A 465 26.46 16.97 0.49
CA ASP A 465 25.72 17.85 1.40
C ASP A 465 24.27 17.37 1.58
N LEU A 466 23.62 16.94 0.49
CA LEU A 466 22.28 16.35 0.54
C LEU A 466 22.22 15.11 1.46
N TRP A 467 23.23 14.23 1.41
CA TRP A 467 23.33 13.11 2.34
C TRP A 467 23.51 13.57 3.78
N VAL A 468 24.47 14.46 4.04
CA VAL A 468 24.80 14.92 5.41
C VAL A 468 23.61 15.59 6.08
N GLN A 469 22.88 16.45 5.38
CA GLN A 469 21.73 17.17 5.93
C GLN A 469 20.53 16.27 6.22
N HIS A 470 20.39 15.15 5.50
CA HIS A 470 19.24 14.24 5.65
C HIS A 470 19.60 12.90 6.31
N GLN A 471 20.86 12.70 6.72
CA GLN A 471 21.38 11.45 7.26
C GLN A 471 20.55 10.91 8.44
N VAL A 472 20.14 11.78 9.37
CA VAL A 472 19.36 11.36 10.54
C VAL A 472 18.03 10.71 10.13
N SER A 473 17.34 11.32 9.16
CA SER A 473 16.05 10.83 8.65
C SER A 473 16.21 9.59 7.78
N LEU A 474 17.30 9.51 7.01
CA LEU A 474 17.63 8.35 6.18
C LEU A 474 17.98 7.15 7.07
N CYS A 475 18.73 7.35 8.16
CA CYS A 475 19.24 6.26 8.98
C CYS A 475 18.32 5.87 10.17
N GLU A 476 17.16 6.51 10.35
CA GLU A 476 16.30 6.36 11.56
C GLU A 476 16.02 4.89 11.89
N ASP A 477 15.72 4.04 10.90
CA ASP A 477 15.41 2.63 11.09
C ASP A 477 16.63 1.79 11.46
N PHE A 478 17.77 1.99 10.81
CA PHE A 478 19.00 1.27 11.11
C PHE A 478 19.66 1.70 12.42
N VAL A 479 19.57 2.97 12.79
CA VAL A 479 20.02 3.44 14.10
C VAL A 479 19.17 2.83 15.22
N HIS A 480 17.87 2.63 14.99
CA HIS A 480 16.98 1.95 15.94
C HIS A 480 17.32 0.46 16.16
N HIS A 481 17.83 -0.23 15.14
CA HIS A 481 18.16 -1.66 15.21
C HIS A 481 19.64 -1.95 15.56
N TYR A 482 20.55 -1.01 15.25
CA TYR A 482 21.98 -1.15 15.45
C TYR A 482 22.51 -0.04 16.39
N SER A 483 23.24 0.94 15.87
CA SER A 483 23.76 2.07 16.64
C SER A 483 23.91 3.32 15.77
N GLU A 484 24.08 4.49 16.40
CA GLU A 484 24.34 5.76 15.70
C GLU A 484 25.63 5.74 14.86
N GLN A 485 26.59 4.88 15.22
CA GLN A 485 27.87 4.77 14.51
C GLN A 485 27.78 3.86 13.27
N THR A 486 26.99 2.78 13.35
CA THR A 486 26.88 1.78 12.28
C THR A 486 25.65 1.97 11.39
N GLY A 487 24.59 2.60 11.87
CA GLY A 487 23.35 2.86 11.13
C GLY A 487 23.56 3.58 9.78
N PRO A 488 24.38 4.64 9.70
CA PRO A 488 24.70 5.31 8.44
C PRO A 488 25.36 4.41 7.38
N HIS A 489 26.16 3.42 7.80
CA HIS A 489 26.82 2.49 6.89
C HIS A 489 25.81 1.51 6.27
N TYR A 490 24.80 1.07 7.02
CA TYR A 490 23.73 0.21 6.50
C TYR A 490 22.77 0.97 5.59
N ALA A 491 22.45 2.23 5.90
CA ALA A 491 21.66 3.09 5.03
C ALA A 491 22.36 3.34 3.68
N LEU A 492 23.68 3.63 3.71
CA LEU A 492 24.46 3.78 2.49
C LEU A 492 24.52 2.50 1.65
N ALA A 493 24.62 1.32 2.29
CA ALA A 493 24.59 0.03 1.58
C ALA A 493 23.24 -0.25 0.89
N ASP A 494 22.11 0.05 1.55
CA ASP A 494 20.76 -0.06 0.96
C ASP A 494 20.58 0.94 -0.21
N ILE A 495 21.14 2.15 -0.08
CA ILE A 495 21.16 3.16 -1.16
C ILE A 495 22.03 2.71 -2.34
N GLU A 496 23.18 2.07 -2.12
CA GLU A 496 24.06 1.56 -3.19
C GLU A 496 23.34 0.54 -4.09
N GLU A 497 22.54 -0.36 -3.51
CA GLU A 497 21.71 -1.31 -4.25
C GLU A 497 20.69 -0.58 -5.15
N LEU A 498 20.01 0.44 -4.61
CA LEU A 498 19.02 1.23 -5.34
C LEU A 498 19.65 2.07 -6.46
N LEU A 499 20.83 2.64 -6.24
CA LEU A 499 21.58 3.42 -7.23
C LEU A 499 22.03 2.60 -8.44
N THR A 500 22.21 1.29 -8.26
CA THR A 500 22.61 0.37 -9.34
C THR A 500 21.58 0.36 -10.47
N SER A 501 20.29 0.53 -10.15
CA SER A 501 19.20 0.64 -11.14
C SER A 501 19.28 1.90 -12.02
N TYR A 502 20.06 2.90 -11.61
CA TYR A 502 20.31 4.16 -12.31
C TYR A 502 21.73 4.25 -12.92
N ASN A 503 22.49 3.15 -12.93
CA ASN A 503 23.91 3.11 -13.32
C ASN A 503 24.82 4.03 -12.49
N LEU A 504 24.42 4.38 -11.27
CA LEU A 504 25.17 5.16 -10.30
C LEU A 504 25.80 4.25 -9.23
N SER A 505 26.71 4.81 -8.44
CA SER A 505 27.30 4.18 -7.25
C SER A 505 27.65 5.24 -6.22
N LEU A 506 27.85 4.86 -4.95
CA LEU A 506 28.25 5.80 -3.90
C LEU A 506 29.55 6.51 -4.27
N GLN A 507 30.49 5.77 -4.88
CA GLN A 507 31.76 6.31 -5.36
C GLN A 507 31.57 7.37 -6.46
N LYS A 508 30.65 7.16 -7.41
CA LYS A 508 30.34 8.13 -8.47
C LYS A 508 29.67 9.40 -7.93
N LEU A 509 29.01 9.30 -6.78
CA LEU A 509 28.30 10.40 -6.11
C LEU A 509 29.13 11.06 -5.01
N HIS A 510 30.41 10.72 -4.88
CA HIS A 510 31.31 11.23 -3.84
C HIS A 510 30.83 11.00 -2.39
N LEU A 511 29.99 9.99 -2.18
CA LEU A 511 29.53 9.58 -0.86
C LEU A 511 30.53 8.61 -0.21
N PRO A 512 30.51 8.46 1.14
CA PRO A 512 31.34 7.49 1.83
C PRO A 512 31.07 6.09 1.27
N THR A 513 32.11 5.49 0.68
CA THR A 513 32.04 4.10 0.22
C THR A 513 32.06 3.21 1.44
N VAL A 514 31.17 2.22 1.45
CA VAL A 514 31.09 1.28 2.56
C VAL A 514 31.89 0.05 2.17
N ASP A 515 33.08 -0.09 2.77
CA ASP A 515 33.95 -1.24 2.55
C ASP A 515 33.40 -2.41 3.40
N PHE A 516 32.24 -2.93 3.00
CA PHE A 516 31.82 -4.23 3.48
C PHE A 516 32.51 -5.27 2.59
N PRO A 517 33.40 -6.11 3.13
CA PRO A 517 33.86 -7.24 2.36
C PRO A 517 32.60 -8.05 2.01
N ALA A 518 32.46 -8.44 0.73
CA ALA A 518 31.32 -9.22 0.21
C ALA A 518 30.97 -10.45 1.09
N SER A 519 31.89 -10.85 1.96
CA SER A 519 31.72 -11.78 3.07
C SER A 519 30.70 -11.41 4.16
N VAL A 520 30.14 -10.19 4.21
CA VAL A 520 29.09 -9.81 5.19
C VAL A 520 27.68 -9.96 4.61
N LEU A 521 27.52 -9.92 3.28
CA LEU A 521 26.22 -10.08 2.62
C LEU A 521 25.96 -11.52 2.12
N GLU A 522 26.98 -12.37 1.96
CA GLU A 522 26.81 -13.76 1.49
C GLU A 522 27.78 -14.80 2.11
N ARG A 523 28.18 -14.69 3.38
CA ARG A 523 28.58 -15.91 4.10
C ARG A 523 27.33 -16.54 4.68
N VAL A 524 26.96 -17.72 4.18
CA VAL A 524 26.24 -18.69 5.00
C VAL A 524 27.20 -19.00 6.15
N ASN A 525 27.17 -18.20 7.22
CA ASN A 525 27.82 -18.53 8.47
C ASN A 525 27.06 -19.74 8.99
N PHE A 526 27.46 -20.93 8.55
CA PHE A 526 27.06 -22.15 9.21
C PHE A 526 27.82 -22.20 10.53
N ASP A 527 27.09 -22.36 11.62
CA ASP A 527 27.70 -22.54 12.93
C ASP A 527 28.45 -23.87 12.91
N VAL A 528 29.78 -23.79 12.89
CA VAL A 528 30.67 -24.96 12.85
C VAL A 528 30.36 -25.92 13.99
N VAL A 529 29.95 -25.41 15.15
CA VAL A 529 29.57 -26.23 16.32
C VAL A 529 28.27 -26.97 16.06
N GLU A 530 27.29 -26.30 15.47
CA GLU A 530 26.00 -26.90 15.10
C GLU A 530 26.15 -27.94 13.98
N GLU A 531 26.93 -27.62 12.94
CA GLU A 531 27.22 -28.54 11.84
C GLU A 531 28.01 -29.76 12.32
N GLN A 532 28.97 -29.58 13.25
CA GLN A 532 29.69 -30.69 13.86
C GLN A 532 28.76 -31.55 14.73
N ALA A 533 27.79 -30.96 15.44
CA ALA A 533 26.78 -31.70 16.19
C ALA A 533 25.88 -32.53 15.26
N LYS A 534 25.44 -31.97 14.12
CA LYS A 534 24.69 -32.68 13.08
C LYS A 534 25.52 -33.80 12.45
N ALA A 535 26.79 -33.53 12.12
CA ALA A 535 27.71 -34.51 11.58
C ALA A 535 27.87 -35.72 12.50
N ASN A 536 28.05 -35.48 13.80
CA ASN A 536 28.16 -36.54 14.81
C ASN A 536 26.87 -37.38 14.87
N SER A 537 25.71 -36.72 14.88
CA SER A 537 24.41 -37.41 14.90
C SER A 537 24.16 -38.24 13.64
N TYR A 538 24.49 -37.70 12.46
CA TYR A 538 24.23 -38.34 11.17
C TYR A 538 25.17 -39.51 10.93
N THR A 539 26.45 -39.36 11.32
CA THR A 539 27.46 -40.43 11.20
C THR A 539 27.10 -41.67 12.01
N MET A 540 26.46 -41.50 13.18
CA MET A 540 25.97 -42.62 14.00
C MET A 540 24.84 -43.40 13.32
N GLN A 541 24.05 -42.75 12.48
CA GLN A 541 22.88 -43.33 11.79
C GLN A 541 23.21 -43.97 10.45
N LEU A 542 24.44 -43.82 9.93
CA LEU A 542 24.87 -44.47 8.70
C LEU A 542 24.87 -45.99 8.86
N ASN A 543 24.28 -46.68 7.88
CA ASN A 543 24.46 -48.14 7.76
C ASN A 543 25.90 -48.47 7.31
N SER A 544 26.26 -49.75 7.32
CA SER A 544 27.62 -50.20 7.01
C SER A 544 28.10 -49.80 5.61
N GLU A 545 27.24 -49.84 4.60
CA GLU A 545 27.60 -49.51 3.21
C GLU A 545 27.75 -48.01 3.02
N GLN A 546 26.81 -47.22 3.54
CA GLN A 546 26.87 -45.76 3.51
C GLN A 546 28.08 -45.23 4.30
N ARG A 547 28.39 -45.83 5.45
CA ARG A 547 29.55 -45.48 6.25
C ARG A 547 30.85 -45.72 5.49
N ASN A 548 30.97 -46.86 4.82
CA ASN A 548 32.13 -47.16 3.97
C ASN A 548 32.31 -46.10 2.85
N VAL A 549 31.23 -45.70 2.18
CA VAL A 549 31.26 -44.64 1.14
C VAL A 549 31.70 -43.29 1.71
N VAL A 550 31.11 -42.87 2.84
CA VAL A 550 31.46 -41.59 3.50
C VAL A 550 32.92 -41.57 3.91
N GLU A 551 33.45 -42.66 4.48
CA GLU A 551 34.85 -42.77 4.87
C GLU A 551 35.81 -42.70 3.68
N ILE A 552 35.48 -43.36 2.56
CA ILE A 552 36.28 -43.27 1.32
C ILE A 552 36.33 -41.83 0.82
N LEU A 553 35.21 -41.11 0.81
CA LEU A 553 35.16 -39.73 0.31
C LEU A 553 35.86 -38.75 1.27
N LEU A 554 35.66 -38.88 2.59
CA LEU A 554 36.36 -38.04 3.55
C LEU A 554 37.87 -38.30 3.56
N SER A 555 38.31 -39.55 3.42
CA SER A 555 39.74 -39.84 3.28
C SER A 555 40.33 -39.26 1.98
N ALA A 556 39.56 -39.22 0.89
CA ALA A 556 39.98 -38.58 -0.35
C ALA A 556 40.09 -37.05 -0.23
N VAL A 557 39.28 -36.42 0.63
CA VAL A 557 39.37 -34.99 0.95
C VAL A 557 40.58 -34.70 1.85
N TYR A 558 40.79 -35.48 2.92
CA TYR A 558 41.72 -35.11 3.99
C TYR A 558 43.08 -35.82 3.98
N ASN A 559 43.16 -37.03 3.44
CA ASN A 559 44.36 -37.88 3.53
C ASN A 559 45.11 -38.01 2.18
N ASN A 560 44.89 -37.08 1.26
CA ASN A 560 45.40 -37.18 -0.10
C ASN A 560 46.86 -36.67 -0.19
N ALA A 561 47.80 -37.54 -0.56
CA ALA A 561 49.23 -37.20 -0.64
C ALA A 561 49.62 -36.43 -1.93
N ALA A 562 48.71 -36.29 -2.89
CA ALA A 562 48.93 -35.55 -4.14
C ALA A 562 47.67 -34.77 -4.55
N ASP A 563 47.86 -33.51 -4.94
CA ASP A 563 46.82 -32.49 -5.20
C ASP A 563 46.13 -32.70 -6.56
N THR A 564 45.58 -33.90 -6.75
CA THR A 564 44.92 -34.33 -7.99
C THR A 564 43.41 -34.27 -7.82
N PRO A 565 42.67 -33.57 -8.71
CA PRO A 565 41.21 -33.52 -8.68
C PRO A 565 40.62 -34.92 -8.88
N LYS A 566 39.70 -35.32 -7.99
CA LYS A 566 39.01 -36.61 -8.06
C LYS A 566 37.52 -36.41 -8.24
N CYS A 567 36.91 -37.26 -9.07
CA CYS A 567 35.47 -37.28 -9.30
C CYS A 567 34.92 -38.64 -8.86
N TYR A 568 33.86 -38.61 -8.04
CA TYR A 568 33.21 -39.81 -7.53
C TYR A 568 31.74 -39.80 -7.93
N PHE A 569 31.27 -40.95 -8.43
CA PHE A 569 29.86 -41.17 -8.74
C PHE A 569 29.25 -42.03 -7.65
N LEU A 570 28.25 -41.50 -6.95
CA LEU A 570 27.47 -42.26 -5.98
C LEU A 570 26.25 -42.84 -6.67
N ASP A 571 26.30 -44.13 -6.97
CA ASP A 571 25.15 -44.85 -7.52
C ASP A 571 24.40 -45.61 -6.44
N GLY A 572 23.08 -45.65 -6.58
CA GLY A 572 22.18 -46.33 -5.66
C GLY A 572 20.73 -46.19 -6.13
N PRO A 573 19.87 -47.21 -5.96
CA PRO A 573 18.45 -47.11 -6.28
C PRO A 573 17.71 -46.00 -5.52
N ALA A 574 16.50 -45.65 -5.96
CA ALA A 574 15.67 -44.68 -5.25
C ALA A 574 15.35 -45.18 -3.82
N GLY A 575 15.37 -44.29 -2.83
CA GLY A 575 15.07 -44.63 -1.44
C GLY A 575 16.24 -45.21 -0.62
N THR A 576 17.43 -45.42 -1.19
CA THR A 576 18.58 -45.99 -0.48
C THR A 576 19.40 -44.98 0.35
N GLY A 577 18.88 -43.76 0.53
CA GLY A 577 19.52 -42.74 1.36
C GLY A 577 20.71 -42.02 0.73
N LYS A 578 20.81 -41.94 -0.62
CA LYS A 578 21.87 -41.15 -1.30
C LYS A 578 21.92 -39.69 -0.83
N THR A 579 20.75 -39.07 -0.67
CA THR A 579 20.64 -37.72 -0.10
C THR A 579 21.19 -37.67 1.32
N PHE A 580 20.95 -38.70 2.13
CA PHE A 580 21.48 -38.79 3.49
C PHE A 580 23.01 -38.89 3.50
N VAL A 581 23.61 -39.60 2.55
CA VAL A 581 25.08 -39.64 2.35
C VAL A 581 25.62 -38.27 1.97
N TYR A 582 25.00 -37.57 1.00
CA TYR A 582 25.42 -36.21 0.62
C TYR A 582 25.30 -35.22 1.77
N SER A 583 24.19 -35.24 2.52
CA SER A 583 23.99 -34.40 3.70
C SER A 583 25.01 -34.71 4.79
N THR A 584 25.34 -35.98 5.02
CA THR A 584 26.34 -36.36 6.03
C THR A 584 27.73 -35.85 5.67
N LEU A 585 28.13 -35.98 4.40
CA LEU A 585 29.41 -35.42 3.91
C LEU A 585 29.45 -33.90 4.05
N LEU A 586 28.36 -33.24 3.66
CA LEU A 586 28.24 -31.78 3.70
C LEU A 586 28.35 -31.24 5.14
N HIS A 587 27.60 -31.82 6.09
CA HIS A 587 27.70 -31.45 7.50
C HIS A 587 29.07 -31.78 8.10
N THR A 588 29.69 -32.90 7.70
CA THR A 588 31.00 -33.32 8.25
C THR A 588 32.14 -32.41 7.77
N ILE A 589 32.13 -31.99 6.51
CA ILE A 589 33.14 -31.07 5.95
C ILE A 589 32.94 -29.66 6.52
N ARG A 590 31.68 -29.18 6.58
CA ARG A 590 31.35 -27.87 7.19
C ARG A 590 31.63 -27.81 8.69
N GLY A 591 31.36 -28.89 9.43
CA GLY A 591 31.67 -29.01 10.87
C GLY A 591 33.16 -28.98 11.18
N ARG A 592 34.03 -29.23 10.20
CA ARG A 592 35.48 -29.06 10.30
C ARG A 592 35.95 -27.65 9.91
N GLY A 593 35.03 -26.79 9.45
CA GLY A 593 35.31 -25.43 9.02
C GLY A 593 35.69 -25.29 7.55
N ASP A 594 35.53 -26.36 6.76
CA ASP A 594 35.90 -26.38 5.34
C ASP A 594 34.70 -26.08 4.42
N ASP A 595 34.99 -25.54 3.24
CA ASP A 595 33.98 -25.13 2.26
C ASP A 595 33.46 -26.29 1.40
N VAL A 596 32.14 -26.34 1.20
CA VAL A 596 31.51 -27.30 0.27
C VAL A 596 30.34 -26.66 -0.49
N ILE A 597 30.37 -26.80 -1.81
CA ILE A 597 29.43 -26.15 -2.74
C ILE A 597 28.58 -27.20 -3.45
N PRO A 598 27.28 -27.36 -3.11
CA PRO A 598 26.38 -28.24 -3.85
C PRO A 598 25.84 -27.57 -5.13
N VAL A 599 25.99 -28.22 -6.29
CA VAL A 599 25.54 -27.69 -7.61
C VAL A 599 24.79 -28.74 -8.44
N ALA A 600 23.94 -28.31 -9.38
CA ALA A 600 23.23 -29.15 -10.36
C ALA A 600 23.31 -28.54 -11.78
N SER A 601 23.46 -29.33 -12.85
CA SER A 601 23.66 -28.86 -14.24
C SER A 601 22.72 -29.51 -15.30
N THR A 602 22.48 -28.86 -16.45
CA THR A 602 21.76 -29.38 -17.67
C THR A 602 22.04 -28.52 -18.94
N ASP A 603 22.11 -29.11 -20.15
CA ASP A 603 22.56 -28.49 -21.44
C ASP A 603 21.52 -28.59 -22.61
N PHE A 604 21.44 -27.60 -23.53
CA PHE A 604 20.49 -27.54 -24.69
C PHE A 604 21.04 -26.74 -25.90
N SER A 605 21.10 -27.33 -27.11
CA SER A 605 21.30 -26.60 -28.38
C SER A 605 20.31 -27.02 -29.50
N SER A 606 19.74 -25.98 -30.16
CA SER A 606 18.85 -25.91 -31.35
C SER A 606 17.61 -26.83 -31.43
N VAL A 607 16.41 -26.27 -31.20
CA VAL A 607 15.12 -26.94 -31.42
C VAL A 607 14.19 -26.09 -32.29
N THR A 608 13.51 -26.69 -33.29
CA THR A 608 12.55 -25.98 -34.16
C THR A 608 11.11 -26.02 -33.61
N PRO A 609 10.27 -25.00 -33.88
CA PRO A 609 8.88 -24.99 -33.38
C PRO A 609 8.00 -26.14 -33.90
N GLN A 610 8.29 -26.69 -35.10
CA GLN A 610 7.60 -27.88 -35.61
C GLN A 610 7.95 -29.14 -34.79
N GLU A 611 9.19 -29.28 -34.34
CA GLU A 611 9.62 -30.39 -33.47
C GLU A 611 9.06 -30.27 -32.05
N LEU A 612 8.75 -29.06 -31.60
CA LEU A 612 8.19 -28.77 -30.26
C LEU A 612 6.68 -28.97 -30.18
N LYS A 613 5.98 -29.10 -31.32
CA LYS A 613 4.52 -29.17 -31.41
C LYS A 613 3.94 -30.34 -30.60
N GLY A 614 4.48 -31.54 -30.80
CA GLY A 614 4.09 -32.77 -30.08
C GLY A 614 4.80 -32.97 -28.75
N ARG A 615 5.64 -32.02 -28.32
CA ARG A 615 6.47 -32.15 -27.13
C ARG A 615 6.04 -31.16 -26.04
N ALA A 616 6.21 -31.57 -24.79
CA ALA A 616 6.04 -30.69 -23.64
C ALA A 616 7.07 -31.02 -22.56
N ILE A 617 7.57 -29.98 -21.92
CA ILE A 617 8.35 -30.11 -20.69
C ILE A 617 7.37 -29.95 -19.52
N LEU A 618 7.29 -30.94 -18.65
CA LEU A 618 6.38 -30.96 -17.51
C LEU A 618 7.15 -30.69 -16.23
N THR A 619 6.74 -29.67 -15.49
CA THR A 619 7.37 -29.26 -14.23
C THR A 619 6.43 -29.44 -13.05
N VAL A 620 7.01 -29.50 -11.84
CA VAL A 620 6.23 -29.57 -10.61
C VAL A 620 5.54 -28.22 -10.30
N ASN A 621 6.24 -27.10 -10.50
CA ASN A 621 5.75 -25.74 -10.19
C ASN A 621 5.74 -24.81 -11.42
N ASN A 622 5.00 -23.68 -11.32
CA ASN A 622 4.84 -22.71 -12.41
C ASN A 622 6.10 -21.88 -12.66
N GLU A 623 6.90 -21.59 -11.63
CA GLU A 623 8.11 -20.78 -11.70
C GLU A 623 9.14 -21.43 -12.64
N ARG A 624 9.45 -22.71 -12.39
CA ARG A 624 10.34 -23.48 -13.24
C ARG A 624 9.82 -23.62 -14.67
N SER A 625 8.50 -23.71 -14.83
CA SER A 625 7.89 -23.74 -16.16
C SER A 625 8.15 -22.44 -16.92
N MET A 626 8.06 -21.29 -16.25
CA MET A 626 8.28 -19.98 -16.83
C MET A 626 9.75 -19.78 -17.23
N GLU A 627 10.68 -20.17 -16.37
CA GLU A 627 12.12 -20.14 -16.67
C GLU A 627 12.47 -20.93 -17.93
N ILE A 628 11.97 -22.16 -18.02
CA ILE A 628 12.24 -23.03 -19.18
C ILE A 628 11.61 -22.43 -20.44
N ASN A 629 10.39 -21.92 -20.37
CA ASN A 629 9.73 -21.28 -21.51
C ASN A 629 10.53 -20.07 -22.03
N ASN A 630 11.03 -19.21 -21.14
CA ASN A 630 11.83 -18.04 -21.52
C ASN A 630 13.18 -18.44 -22.13
N LYS A 631 13.87 -19.42 -21.55
CA LYS A 631 15.11 -19.96 -22.13
C LYS A 631 14.87 -20.54 -23.53
N VAL A 632 13.82 -21.33 -23.71
CA VAL A 632 13.47 -21.87 -25.05
C VAL A 632 13.22 -20.73 -26.05
N LEU A 633 12.52 -19.66 -25.65
CA LEU A 633 12.28 -18.49 -26.50
C LEU A 633 13.58 -17.79 -26.94
N GLU A 634 14.55 -17.63 -26.03
CA GLU A 634 15.85 -17.01 -26.33
C GLU A 634 16.60 -17.78 -27.43
N PHE A 635 16.58 -19.11 -27.36
CA PHE A 635 17.21 -19.98 -28.35
C PHE A 635 16.42 -20.13 -29.66
N MET A 636 15.14 -19.71 -29.71
CA MET A 636 14.37 -19.75 -30.94
C MET A 636 14.84 -18.68 -31.94
N PRO A 637 14.98 -19.01 -33.23
CA PRO A 637 15.28 -18.02 -34.27
C PRO A 637 14.11 -17.06 -34.50
N GLY A 638 14.40 -15.84 -34.92
CA GLY A 638 13.40 -14.83 -35.31
C GLY A 638 13.37 -13.59 -34.42
N ASN A 639 12.76 -12.52 -34.93
CA ASN A 639 12.65 -11.25 -34.22
C ASN A 639 11.66 -11.35 -33.07
N GLU A 640 12.11 -10.98 -31.88
CA GLU A 640 11.27 -10.88 -30.69
C GLU A 640 10.39 -9.63 -30.76
N THR A 641 9.12 -9.79 -30.41
CA THR A 641 8.18 -8.69 -30.17
C THR A 641 7.77 -8.73 -28.71
N VAL A 642 7.86 -7.59 -28.04
CA VAL A 642 7.52 -7.45 -26.62
C VAL A 642 6.20 -6.72 -26.50
N PHE A 643 5.21 -7.35 -25.86
CA PHE A 643 3.94 -6.73 -25.51
C PHE A 643 3.92 -6.44 -24.02
N LYS A 644 3.95 -5.15 -23.65
CA LYS A 644 3.82 -4.72 -22.26
C LYS A 644 2.35 -4.65 -21.88
N ALA A 645 2.02 -5.24 -20.75
CA ALA A 645 0.68 -5.17 -20.20
C ALA A 645 0.42 -3.79 -19.58
N VAL A 646 -0.83 -3.51 -19.25
CA VAL A 646 -1.18 -2.40 -18.35
C VAL A 646 -1.76 -3.01 -17.09
N ASP A 647 -1.03 -2.88 -15.98
CA ASP A 647 -1.46 -3.34 -14.67
C ASP A 647 -2.18 -2.24 -13.92
N MET A 648 -3.34 -2.58 -13.38
CA MET A 648 -4.19 -1.67 -12.62
C MET A 648 -4.60 -2.38 -11.36
N ILE A 649 -4.20 -1.85 -10.21
CA ILE A 649 -4.74 -2.33 -8.95
C ILE A 649 -6.25 -2.15 -8.92
N MET A 650 -6.94 -3.25 -8.68
CA MET A 650 -8.37 -3.31 -8.39
C MET A 650 -8.55 -3.19 -6.89
N SER A 651 -8.03 -2.09 -6.35
CA SER A 651 -8.16 -1.74 -4.95
C SER A 651 -8.84 -0.39 -4.85
N GLU A 652 -9.74 -0.36 -3.90
CA GLU A 652 -10.43 0.82 -3.42
C GLU A 652 -9.51 1.74 -2.58
N ASP A 653 -8.29 1.29 -2.31
CA ASP A 653 -7.26 1.97 -1.51
C ASP A 653 -6.13 2.58 -2.39
N PRO A 654 -5.96 3.91 -2.43
CA PRO A 654 -4.84 4.58 -3.12
C PRO A 654 -3.47 4.23 -2.51
N GLN A 655 -3.42 3.83 -1.23
CA GLN A 655 -2.19 3.31 -0.65
C GLN A 655 -1.79 2.00 -1.30
N HIS A 656 -2.70 1.16 -1.79
CA HIS A 656 -2.30 -0.04 -2.55
C HIS A 656 -1.62 0.33 -3.87
N GLN A 657 -2.04 1.39 -4.58
CA GLN A 657 -1.32 1.91 -5.77
C GLN A 657 0.05 2.51 -5.44
N LEU A 658 0.25 2.97 -4.20
CA LEU A 658 1.52 3.50 -3.70
C LEU A 658 2.41 2.44 -3.02
N THR A 659 1.80 1.38 -2.49
CA THR A 659 2.41 0.28 -1.71
C THR A 659 2.81 -0.87 -2.65
N PHE A 660 2.02 -1.07 -3.69
CA PHE A 660 2.26 -2.00 -4.79
C PHE A 660 2.45 -1.14 -6.04
N PRO A 661 3.60 -0.47 -6.18
CA PRO A 661 3.88 0.37 -7.34
C PRO A 661 3.70 -0.43 -8.63
N GLU A 662 3.50 0.24 -9.77
CA GLU A 662 3.30 -0.46 -11.05
C GLU A 662 4.46 -1.42 -11.31
N GLU A 663 5.70 -1.07 -10.97
CA GLU A 663 6.87 -1.93 -11.06
C GLU A 663 6.75 -3.22 -10.23
N PHE A 664 6.12 -3.14 -9.04
CA PHE A 664 5.83 -4.32 -8.24
C PHE A 664 4.71 -5.15 -8.89
N LEU A 665 3.64 -4.54 -9.38
CA LEU A 665 2.58 -5.29 -10.07
C LEU A 665 3.10 -5.98 -11.34
N ASN A 666 3.96 -5.27 -12.08
CA ASN A 666 4.63 -5.73 -13.27
C ASN A 666 5.53 -6.94 -12.99
N SER A 667 6.10 -7.03 -11.78
CA SER A 667 6.90 -8.20 -11.35
C SER A 667 6.04 -9.40 -10.97
N LEU A 668 4.77 -9.20 -10.62
CA LEU A 668 3.86 -10.29 -10.25
C LEU A 668 3.38 -11.04 -11.49
N THR A 669 3.44 -12.37 -11.44
CA THR A 669 2.72 -13.24 -12.39
C THR A 669 1.92 -14.31 -11.64
N PRO A 670 0.78 -13.93 -11.02
CA PRO A 670 -0.08 -14.86 -10.31
C PRO A 670 -0.61 -15.98 -11.21
N THR A 671 -0.96 -17.12 -10.60
CA THR A 671 -1.53 -18.25 -11.33
C THR A 671 -2.77 -17.83 -12.14
N GLY A 672 -2.71 -18.06 -13.45
CA GLY A 672 -3.82 -17.74 -14.36
C GLY A 672 -3.78 -16.34 -14.97
N LEU A 673 -2.73 -15.54 -14.72
CA LEU A 673 -2.41 -14.32 -15.48
C LEU A 673 -1.24 -14.55 -16.44
N PRO A 674 -1.22 -13.85 -17.60
CA PRO A 674 -0.03 -13.76 -18.43
C PRO A 674 1.04 -12.88 -17.74
N PRO A 675 2.32 -13.01 -18.09
CA PRO A 675 3.37 -12.10 -17.61
C PRO A 675 3.11 -10.65 -18.05
N TYR A 676 3.67 -9.68 -17.32
CA TYR A 676 3.57 -8.27 -17.66
C TYR A 676 4.24 -7.99 -19.01
N GLU A 677 5.50 -8.40 -19.17
CA GLU A 677 6.17 -8.40 -20.47
C GLU A 677 5.98 -9.75 -21.14
N LEU A 678 5.13 -9.77 -22.17
CA LEU A 678 4.91 -10.96 -22.98
C LEU A 678 5.83 -10.91 -24.21
N LYS A 679 6.94 -11.64 -24.11
CA LYS A 679 7.94 -11.79 -25.18
C LYS A 679 7.52 -12.92 -26.11
N LEU A 680 7.37 -12.63 -27.40
CA LEU A 680 6.90 -13.59 -28.39
C LEU A 680 7.70 -13.48 -29.69
N LYS A 681 7.89 -14.63 -30.35
CA LYS A 681 8.39 -14.73 -31.74
C LYS A 681 7.33 -15.41 -32.60
N ILE A 682 7.36 -15.16 -33.91
CA ILE A 682 6.55 -15.92 -34.86
C ILE A 682 6.98 -17.39 -34.77
N GLY A 683 6.01 -18.30 -34.68
CA GLY A 683 6.24 -19.74 -34.51
C GLY A 683 6.23 -20.22 -33.06
N CYS A 684 6.15 -19.34 -32.05
CA CYS A 684 6.07 -19.78 -30.66
C CYS A 684 4.80 -20.56 -30.37
N ILE A 685 4.93 -21.59 -29.51
CA ILE A 685 3.78 -22.32 -28.98
C ILE A 685 3.29 -21.59 -27.73
N ILE A 686 2.03 -21.18 -27.77
CA ILE A 686 1.34 -20.48 -26.69
C ILE A 686 0.17 -21.32 -26.19
N MET A 687 -0.27 -21.05 -24.97
CA MET A 687 -1.45 -21.63 -24.36
C MET A 687 -2.41 -20.52 -23.97
N LEU A 688 -3.68 -20.69 -24.33
CA LEU A 688 -4.75 -19.79 -23.98
C LEU A 688 -5.09 -19.91 -22.49
N LEU A 689 -5.27 -18.78 -21.81
CA LEU A 689 -5.52 -18.68 -20.37
C LEU A 689 -7.00 -18.44 -20.03
N ARG A 690 -7.84 -18.17 -21.03
CA ARG A 690 -9.27 -17.88 -20.89
C ARG A 690 -10.06 -18.55 -22.02
N ASN A 691 -11.33 -18.78 -21.79
CA ASN A 691 -12.25 -19.20 -22.84
C ASN A 691 -12.57 -17.99 -23.72
N LEU A 692 -12.20 -18.03 -25.00
CA LEU A 692 -12.51 -16.94 -25.94
C LEU A 692 -13.65 -17.32 -26.89
N ALA A 693 -13.64 -18.55 -27.40
CA ALA A 693 -14.70 -19.08 -28.25
C ALA A 693 -14.80 -20.61 -28.07
N PRO A 694 -15.39 -21.11 -26.97
CA PRO A 694 -15.48 -22.54 -26.70
C PRO A 694 -16.17 -23.35 -27.81
N SER A 695 -17.17 -22.76 -28.47
CA SER A 695 -17.86 -23.36 -29.62
C SER A 695 -16.95 -23.59 -30.83
N LYS A 696 -15.80 -22.93 -30.87
CA LYS A 696 -14.74 -23.07 -31.90
C LYS A 696 -13.45 -23.67 -31.33
N GLY A 697 -13.52 -24.34 -30.18
CA GLY A 697 -12.36 -24.99 -29.56
C GLY A 697 -11.35 -24.04 -28.89
N LEU A 698 -11.59 -22.72 -28.82
CA LEU A 698 -10.73 -21.77 -28.09
C LEU A 698 -11.07 -21.74 -26.60
N CYS A 699 -10.70 -22.82 -25.91
CA CYS A 699 -10.87 -23.00 -24.47
C CYS A 699 -9.56 -22.70 -23.71
N ASN A 700 -9.66 -22.42 -22.42
CA ASN A 700 -8.52 -22.34 -21.52
C ASN A 700 -7.71 -23.64 -21.57
N GLY A 701 -6.40 -23.54 -21.74
CA GLY A 701 -5.49 -24.69 -21.94
C GLY A 701 -5.22 -25.01 -23.41
N THR A 702 -5.97 -24.47 -24.35
CA THR A 702 -5.76 -24.71 -25.80
C THR A 702 -4.40 -24.19 -26.23
N ARG A 703 -3.59 -25.05 -26.84
CA ARG A 703 -2.28 -24.70 -27.41
C ARG A 703 -2.45 -24.20 -28.84
N LEU A 704 -1.73 -23.14 -29.19
CA LEU A 704 -1.75 -22.50 -30.51
C LEU A 704 -0.32 -22.13 -30.94
N ILE A 705 -0.11 -21.96 -32.24
CA ILE A 705 1.16 -21.51 -32.83
C ILE A 705 0.97 -20.11 -33.41
N ILE A 706 1.81 -19.17 -32.99
CA ILE A 706 1.74 -17.78 -33.49
C ILE A 706 2.15 -17.71 -34.95
N THR A 707 1.31 -17.10 -35.79
CA THR A 707 1.63 -16.84 -37.20
C THR A 707 1.83 -15.37 -37.51
N LYS A 708 1.24 -14.46 -36.74
CA LYS A 708 1.41 -13.01 -36.92
C LYS A 708 1.26 -12.25 -35.61
N LEU A 709 2.11 -11.25 -35.43
CA LEU A 709 2.10 -10.34 -34.27
C LEU A 709 1.73 -8.94 -34.75
N GLN A 710 0.71 -8.33 -34.15
CA GLN A 710 0.32 -6.94 -34.36
C GLN A 710 0.00 -6.29 -33.01
N GLN A 711 -0.01 -4.95 -32.95
CA GLN A 711 -0.09 -4.20 -31.69
C GLN A 711 -1.26 -4.63 -30.78
N ASN A 712 -2.46 -4.80 -31.35
CA ASN A 712 -3.69 -5.02 -30.58
C ASN A 712 -4.34 -6.40 -30.83
N ILE A 713 -3.82 -7.19 -31.78
CA ILE A 713 -4.34 -8.52 -32.17
C ILE A 713 -3.17 -9.45 -32.49
N ILE A 714 -3.21 -10.68 -31.98
CA ILE A 714 -2.31 -11.77 -32.35
C ILE A 714 -3.07 -12.77 -33.23
N GLN A 715 -2.47 -13.16 -34.35
CA GLN A 715 -2.97 -14.26 -35.16
C GLN A 715 -2.22 -15.54 -34.79
N ALA A 716 -2.97 -16.58 -34.45
CA ALA A 716 -2.43 -17.89 -34.12
C ALA A 716 -3.22 -19.00 -34.79
N LYS A 717 -2.58 -20.12 -35.09
CA LYS A 717 -3.21 -21.31 -35.62
C LYS A 717 -3.33 -22.39 -34.56
N SER A 718 -4.31 -23.27 -34.70
CA SER A 718 -4.37 -24.51 -33.94
C SER A 718 -3.09 -25.32 -34.11
N ILE A 719 -2.75 -26.15 -33.12
CA ILE A 719 -1.53 -26.97 -33.15
C ILE A 719 -1.49 -27.85 -34.41
N ASP A 720 -2.59 -28.48 -34.79
CA ASP A 720 -2.75 -29.25 -36.03
C ASP A 720 -2.69 -28.40 -37.32
N GLY A 721 -2.82 -27.07 -37.21
CA GLY A 721 -2.67 -26.10 -38.29
C GLY A 721 -3.93 -25.87 -39.14
N THR A 722 -5.06 -26.44 -38.72
CA THR A 722 -6.33 -26.47 -39.45
C THR A 722 -7.12 -25.17 -39.35
N GLU A 723 -7.14 -24.54 -38.17
CA GLU A 723 -7.91 -23.33 -37.91
C GLU A 723 -7.01 -22.15 -37.53
N THR A 724 -7.42 -20.95 -37.93
CA THR A 724 -6.71 -19.70 -37.63
C THR A 724 -7.60 -18.79 -36.79
N PHE A 725 -7.04 -18.24 -35.74
CA PHE A 725 -7.73 -17.46 -34.73
C PHE A 725 -7.07 -16.09 -34.54
N LEU A 726 -7.90 -15.13 -34.13
CA LEU A 726 -7.46 -13.80 -33.73
C LEU A 726 -7.66 -13.65 -32.22
N ILE A 727 -6.60 -13.29 -31.53
CA ILE A 727 -6.56 -13.17 -30.08
C ILE A 727 -6.38 -11.68 -29.75
N PRO A 728 -7.40 -11.00 -29.18
CA PRO A 728 -7.28 -9.62 -28.75
C PRO A 728 -6.67 -9.53 -27.34
N GLN A 729 -6.21 -8.33 -26.97
CA GLN A 729 -5.93 -8.02 -25.57
C GLN A 729 -7.24 -7.92 -24.79
N ILE A 730 -7.28 -8.50 -23.59
CA ILE A 730 -8.46 -8.44 -22.73
C ILE A 730 -8.06 -8.10 -21.28
N PRO A 731 -8.98 -7.54 -20.49
CA PRO A 731 -8.79 -7.41 -19.05
C PRO A 731 -8.72 -8.78 -18.37
N LEU A 732 -7.65 -9.04 -17.62
CA LEU A 732 -7.44 -10.29 -16.89
C LEU A 732 -7.31 -10.03 -15.40
N ILE A 733 -8.16 -10.70 -14.63
CA ILE A 733 -8.18 -10.63 -13.17
C ILE A 733 -7.75 -12.01 -12.63
N PRO A 734 -6.82 -12.08 -11.66
CA PRO A 734 -6.38 -13.35 -11.10
C PRO A 734 -7.50 -13.98 -10.28
N SER A 735 -7.77 -15.27 -10.51
CA SER A 735 -8.99 -15.93 -10.04
C SER A 735 -8.97 -16.40 -8.57
N GLN A 736 -7.87 -16.22 -7.84
CA GLN A 736 -7.72 -16.34 -6.38
C GLN A 736 -6.25 -16.11 -6.06
N THR A 737 -5.94 -15.16 -5.19
CA THR A 737 -4.57 -14.86 -4.73
C THR A 737 -4.57 -14.75 -3.21
N ASN A 738 -3.56 -15.30 -2.53
CA ASN A 738 -3.26 -14.98 -1.13
C ASN A 738 -2.63 -13.58 -0.99
N MET A 739 -2.72 -12.76 -2.05
CA MET A 739 -2.20 -11.41 -2.05
C MET A 739 -3.16 -10.50 -1.30
N PRO A 740 -2.68 -9.54 -0.51
CA PRO A 740 -3.53 -8.62 0.24
C PRO A 740 -4.28 -7.61 -0.64
N PHE A 741 -4.15 -7.72 -1.97
CA PHE A 741 -4.74 -6.83 -2.97
C PHE A 741 -5.18 -7.62 -4.22
N LYS A 742 -6.13 -7.06 -4.96
CA LYS A 742 -6.52 -7.51 -6.30
C LYS A 742 -5.97 -6.53 -7.33
N PHE A 743 -5.53 -7.02 -8.48
CA PHE A 743 -5.15 -6.19 -9.62
C PHE A 743 -5.62 -6.82 -10.93
N LYS A 744 -5.75 -5.98 -11.95
CA LYS A 744 -6.22 -6.28 -13.30
C LYS A 744 -5.06 -6.02 -14.25
N ARG A 745 -4.78 -6.99 -15.10
CA ARG A 745 -3.78 -6.88 -16.17
C ARG A 745 -4.48 -6.81 -17.52
N MET A 746 -4.32 -5.73 -18.26
CA MET A 746 -4.71 -5.68 -19.68
C MET A 746 -3.60 -6.30 -20.51
N GLN A 747 -3.83 -7.49 -21.08
CA GLN A 747 -2.84 -8.21 -21.87
C GLN A 747 -3.52 -9.26 -22.77
N PHE A 748 -2.80 -9.82 -23.75
CA PHE A 748 -3.27 -11.02 -24.45
C PHE A 748 -3.43 -12.19 -23.46
N PRO A 749 -4.55 -12.94 -23.49
CA PRO A 749 -4.84 -14.00 -22.54
C PRO A 749 -4.07 -15.29 -22.86
N ILE A 750 -2.76 -15.21 -23.04
CA ILE A 750 -1.90 -16.29 -23.50
C ILE A 750 -0.58 -16.32 -22.71
N ARG A 751 0.06 -17.47 -22.67
CA ARG A 751 1.45 -17.62 -22.19
C ARG A 751 2.22 -18.59 -23.08
N LEU A 752 3.55 -18.56 -23.04
CA LEU A 752 4.38 -19.59 -23.68
C LEU A 752 4.06 -20.98 -23.11
N ALA A 753 4.13 -22.00 -23.97
CA ALA A 753 3.67 -23.35 -23.68
C ALA A 753 4.55 -24.45 -24.29
N PHE A 754 5.86 -24.22 -24.27
CA PHE A 754 6.88 -25.28 -24.47
C PHE A 754 7.03 -26.12 -23.20
N SER A 755 6.88 -25.46 -22.04
CA SER A 755 6.81 -26.05 -20.71
C SER A 755 5.47 -25.73 -20.04
N MET A 756 4.97 -26.63 -19.19
CA MET A 756 3.80 -26.43 -18.32
C MET A 756 3.88 -27.28 -17.05
N THR A 757 3.02 -27.01 -16.07
CA THR A 757 2.96 -27.86 -14.87
C THR A 757 2.25 -29.19 -15.14
N ILE A 758 2.61 -30.23 -14.40
CA ILE A 758 1.95 -31.55 -14.47
C ILE A 758 0.43 -31.44 -14.25
N ASN A 759 0.00 -30.57 -13.33
CA ASN A 759 -1.43 -30.34 -13.09
C ASN A 759 -2.14 -29.68 -14.28
N LYS A 760 -1.41 -28.92 -15.10
CA LYS A 760 -1.96 -28.26 -16.30
C LYS A 760 -1.93 -29.14 -17.55
N SER A 761 -1.10 -30.18 -17.58
CA SER A 761 -1.11 -31.18 -18.65
C SER A 761 -2.21 -32.23 -18.49
N GLN A 762 -2.88 -32.29 -17.34
CA GLN A 762 -3.95 -33.26 -17.08
C GLN A 762 -5.02 -33.20 -18.18
N GLY A 763 -5.28 -34.35 -18.81
CA GLY A 763 -6.25 -34.48 -19.91
C GLY A 763 -5.73 -34.06 -21.29
N GLN A 764 -4.43 -33.73 -21.41
CA GLN A 764 -3.76 -33.50 -22.70
C GLN A 764 -2.88 -34.69 -23.07
N THR A 765 -2.71 -34.92 -24.37
CA THR A 765 -1.85 -35.98 -24.90
C THR A 765 -0.68 -35.37 -25.65
N PHE A 766 0.53 -35.88 -25.41
CA PHE A 766 1.77 -35.46 -26.05
C PHE A 766 2.48 -36.67 -26.65
N GLU A 767 3.23 -36.47 -27.73
CA GLU A 767 4.03 -37.53 -28.35
C GLU A 767 5.28 -37.84 -27.52
N LYS A 768 5.90 -36.80 -26.94
CA LYS A 768 7.05 -36.92 -26.02
C LYS A 768 6.95 -35.90 -24.90
N ILE A 769 7.19 -36.35 -23.68
CA ILE A 769 7.25 -35.48 -22.51
C ILE A 769 8.63 -35.56 -21.86
N CYS A 770 9.05 -34.45 -21.24
CA CYS A 770 10.21 -34.42 -20.35
C CYS A 770 9.73 -33.98 -18.97
N LEU A 771 9.84 -34.87 -17.97
CA LEU A 771 9.46 -34.58 -16.59
C LEU A 771 10.66 -33.99 -15.83
N VAL A 772 10.53 -32.75 -15.38
CA VAL A 772 11.54 -32.07 -14.56
C VAL A 772 11.12 -32.19 -13.10
N LEU A 773 11.74 -33.14 -12.39
CA LEU A 773 11.45 -33.49 -10.99
C LEU A 773 12.61 -33.10 -10.05
N ASN A 774 13.25 -31.96 -10.33
CA ASN A 774 14.33 -31.44 -9.49
C ASN A 774 13.83 -31.07 -8.08
N GLU A 775 12.52 -30.90 -7.93
CA GLU A 775 11.80 -30.77 -6.66
C GLU A 775 10.84 -31.94 -6.47
N PRO A 776 10.58 -32.38 -5.23
CA PRO A 776 9.60 -33.41 -4.96
C PRO A 776 8.19 -32.94 -5.35
N VAL A 777 7.41 -33.86 -5.93
CA VAL A 777 5.97 -33.64 -6.12
C VAL A 777 5.30 -33.41 -4.77
N PHE A 778 4.39 -32.45 -4.72
CA PHE A 778 3.78 -31.98 -3.47
C PHE A 778 2.32 -32.41 -3.32
N SER A 779 1.69 -32.91 -4.39
CA SER A 779 0.31 -33.42 -4.35
C SER A 779 0.21 -34.91 -4.67
N HIS A 780 -0.70 -35.57 -3.96
CA HIS A 780 -1.01 -36.98 -4.19
C HIS A 780 -1.48 -37.20 -5.65
N GLY A 781 -0.96 -38.22 -6.32
CA GLY A 781 -1.28 -38.52 -7.71
C GLY A 781 -0.60 -37.63 -8.76
N GLN A 782 0.15 -36.59 -8.37
CA GLN A 782 0.80 -35.68 -9.31
C GLN A 782 1.82 -36.38 -10.20
N LEU A 783 2.70 -37.20 -9.63
CA LEU A 783 3.67 -37.97 -10.41
C LEU A 783 3.00 -38.96 -11.35
N TYR A 784 1.89 -39.58 -10.91
CA TYR A 784 1.10 -40.48 -11.75
C TYR A 784 0.55 -39.74 -12.98
N VAL A 785 -0.05 -38.57 -12.78
CA VAL A 785 -0.55 -37.71 -13.88
C VAL A 785 0.58 -37.25 -14.81
N GLY A 786 1.79 -37.04 -14.29
CA GLY A 786 2.93 -36.67 -15.11
C GLY A 786 3.45 -37.81 -15.97
N LEU A 787 3.31 -39.06 -15.52
CA LEU A 787 3.78 -40.26 -16.22
C LEU A 787 2.73 -40.87 -17.15
N SER A 788 1.45 -40.63 -16.90
CA SER A 788 0.31 -41.03 -17.74
C SER A 788 0.17 -40.14 -18.97
#